data_AF-A0A5A7X8A0-F1
#
_entry.id   AF-A0A5A7X8A0-F1
#
_cell.length_a   1.000
_cell.length_b   1.000
_cell.length_c   1.000
_cell.angle_alpha   90.00
_cell.angle_beta   90.00
_cell.angle_gamma   90.00
#
_symmetry.space_group_name_H-M   'P 1'
#
loop_
_entity.id
_entity.type
_entity.pdbx_description
1 polymer ?
#
loop_
_entity_poly.entity_id
_entity_poly.type
_entity_poly.pdbx_seq_one_letter_code
_entity_poly.pdbx_strand_id
1 'polypeptide(L)'
;MGRGRPRTGETLADLYPLQASEWHPALNGDLTTSDVAARSNRKVWWKCSYCGADWQAFINNRTTKQSMGCRACTRKRVAQAVHAPKPGASLADLHPALTAEFHSARNQGRTPAGIHPGSHTKVWWLCAHCGNEFEMEPRRRTSAPYSGCPPCAYRRIGERLSTPAAGESLQDVRPDVAADWHPTLNHPTGPIDVSHASGYRAWWKCGDLDCRHEWQTAVANRTSGKQSGCPLCSTAKKHLPLAGESLADLHPRLLAEWHPKLNTGLDPSRLKPGSSVTIWWLCSACGHEWQTTVALRAKAGTGCWPCSYKLRGTLRKTAAPNNSLAKMFPDLLADWDWDANSGIDPADLKTGSDLVVWWRCARRGHRWQAHVYSRTGGSRTGCPDCTHLPDEGRSFADLNPGTALEWHPTKNGDRRPDEFKPSSAYKAWWKCLARGHEWQVSVSNRNGPTASACPACTMWGTSATQIRIAYELIAAGVPVVLDHPKISVSGRRPVAADIVVPEYGLVIEYDGSQYHGAAGALDRDRRQTAALTEAGWTVIRIRPRALEPIGHLCVSISNNATLKQIVVATMAKLAVLGNKSAQIDAYLADDELWGVSEADRVVLNLKSRSLATEFPEIAAEWHPTRNGVRTPHGTNPGSKIPAWWMCGRCGHEWRVRPGHRTNDGGTGCPQCAAKDRAKQVRAPKAGNSMAEVYPRLLKIFHPSKNGDLDLHLVNAGTTLQIWWLCPDCGHEWCTKMARNSGCRPCGSKRRGKQIATPEPGKSLADLHPLIAGQWHPMKNGDLLPSQVREGAAKLVWWLCGDCGREWRRSPGARVASGAGCRRCSAGKVGAIRKAPPEGQSLADTHPDLALEWIAERNAEISLTGVKANSLDRAWWRCSQCAHEWNARIDTRALRGHGCKKCAAAQLSITRRQPKPGRSLADVKPELLELWHPGRNEDVQPQDLTPSSHTRVWWRCPDCGHEWQATPGRPGCRPCGMKRSGAKQATPASGRSLLELFPTIANQWDSHRNTPLSPADVAAGSKQHFWWICEDCDHKWRACPVNRTNAVYLCPRCRQSTVQN
;
A
#
# COMPACT_ATOMS: atom_id res chain seq x y z
N MET A 1 1.10 -39.54 30.18
CA MET A 1 2.15 -39.85 31.19
C MET A 1 2.82 -38.56 31.62
N GLY A 2 3.20 -38.52 32.90
CA GLY A 2 3.36 -37.31 33.71
C GLY A 2 4.36 -36.26 33.25
N ARG A 3 4.05 -34.99 33.50
CA ARG A 3 5.06 -34.09 34.06
C ARG A 3 4.68 -33.95 35.53
N GLY A 4 5.36 -34.71 36.38
CA GLY A 4 5.18 -34.67 37.82
C GLY A 4 5.40 -33.26 38.37
N ARG A 5 4.92 -33.03 39.59
CA ARG A 5 5.30 -31.85 40.39
C ARG A 5 6.81 -31.60 40.24
N PRO A 6 7.26 -30.35 40.04
CA PRO A 6 8.68 -30.04 39.99
C PRO A 6 9.37 -30.61 41.23
N ARG A 7 10.59 -31.13 41.07
CA ARG A 7 11.38 -31.61 42.22
C ARG A 7 11.66 -30.42 43.15
N THR A 8 11.76 -30.69 44.45
CA THR A 8 12.20 -29.71 45.45
C THR A 8 13.54 -29.11 45.00
N GLY A 9 13.61 -27.77 44.91
CA GLY A 9 14.76 -27.03 44.38
C GLY A 9 14.65 -26.60 42.92
N GLU A 10 13.60 -26.98 42.19
CA GLU A 10 13.37 -26.57 40.78
C GLU A 10 12.14 -25.66 40.60
N THR A 11 11.44 -25.36 41.69
CA THR A 11 10.22 -24.54 41.66
C THR A 11 10.54 -23.06 41.46
N LEU A 12 9.54 -22.27 41.05
CA LEU A 12 9.68 -20.82 40.96
C LEU A 12 9.96 -20.20 42.34
N ALA A 13 9.33 -20.73 43.40
CA ALA A 13 9.57 -20.30 44.77
C ALA A 13 11.03 -20.53 45.20
N ASP A 14 11.59 -21.69 44.87
CA ASP A 14 12.96 -22.06 45.29
C ASP A 14 14.03 -21.27 44.55
N LEU A 15 13.90 -21.15 43.22
CA LEU A 15 14.98 -20.59 42.38
C LEU A 15 14.89 -19.07 42.20
N TYR A 16 13.70 -18.48 42.35
CA TYR A 16 13.46 -17.05 42.04
C TYR A 16 12.47 -16.41 43.03
N PRO A 17 12.83 -16.31 44.33
CA PRO A 17 11.92 -15.84 45.39
C PRO A 17 11.40 -14.41 45.17
N LEU A 18 12.21 -13.51 44.60
CA LEU A 18 11.80 -12.13 44.28
C LEU A 18 10.74 -12.08 43.16
N GLN A 19 10.81 -13.00 42.21
CA GLN A 19 9.80 -13.10 41.17
C GLN A 19 8.56 -13.76 41.74
N ALA A 20 8.72 -14.79 42.56
CA ALA A 20 7.63 -15.47 43.27
C ALA A 20 6.83 -14.52 44.18
N SER A 21 7.45 -13.53 44.82
CA SER A 21 6.75 -12.52 45.64
C SER A 21 5.86 -11.57 44.82
N GLU A 22 6.06 -11.51 43.50
CA GLU A 22 5.17 -10.77 42.58
C GLU A 22 4.09 -11.66 41.97
N TRP A 23 3.89 -12.89 42.47
CA TRP A 23 2.78 -13.74 42.06
C TRP A 23 1.46 -13.09 42.44
N HIS A 24 0.50 -13.07 41.51
CA HIS A 24 -0.78 -12.46 41.82
C HIS A 24 -1.56 -13.31 42.84
N PRO A 25 -2.07 -12.74 43.96
CA PRO A 25 -2.64 -13.50 45.07
C PRO A 25 -4.01 -14.16 44.81
N ALA A 26 -4.60 -14.02 43.63
CA ALA A 26 -5.99 -14.44 43.37
C ALA A 26 -6.25 -14.82 41.90
N LEU A 27 -5.66 -14.10 40.95
CA LEU A 27 -5.91 -14.30 39.52
C LEU A 27 -5.26 -15.57 38.92
N ASN A 28 -4.48 -16.31 39.69
CA ASN A 28 -3.84 -17.56 39.24
C ASN A 28 -4.61 -18.84 39.67
N GLY A 29 -5.77 -18.70 40.32
CA GLY A 29 -6.52 -19.82 40.87
C GLY A 29 -5.72 -20.60 41.91
N ASP A 30 -5.83 -21.92 41.91
CA ASP A 30 -5.18 -22.81 42.88
C ASP A 30 -3.66 -23.02 42.64
N LEU A 31 -3.10 -22.37 41.61
CA LEU A 31 -1.67 -22.51 41.29
C LEU A 31 -0.82 -21.65 42.21
N THR A 32 0.04 -22.31 43.00
CA THR A 32 1.05 -21.64 43.81
C THR A 32 2.40 -21.57 43.09
N THR A 33 3.30 -20.73 43.59
CA THR A 33 4.68 -20.60 43.10
C THR A 33 5.51 -21.88 43.33
N SER A 34 5.09 -22.75 44.24
CA SER A 34 5.70 -24.05 44.52
C SER A 34 5.21 -25.17 43.59
N ASP A 35 4.08 -24.96 42.90
CA ASP A 35 3.52 -25.96 41.97
C ASP A 35 4.10 -25.84 40.55
N VAL A 36 4.93 -24.83 40.27
CA VAL A 36 5.40 -24.50 38.93
C VAL A 36 6.93 -24.43 38.84
N ALA A 37 7.49 -25.01 37.78
CA ALA A 37 8.92 -24.93 37.50
C ALA A 37 9.32 -23.52 37.02
N ALA A 38 10.49 -23.03 37.44
CA ALA A 38 10.96 -21.68 37.11
C ALA A 38 11.15 -21.41 35.60
N ARG A 39 11.35 -22.46 34.79
CA ARG A 39 11.48 -22.36 33.31
C ARG A 39 10.18 -22.67 32.56
N SER A 40 9.04 -22.68 33.25
CA SER A 40 7.76 -23.01 32.65
C SER A 40 7.33 -21.99 31.59
N ASN A 41 6.83 -22.49 30.45
CA ASN A 41 6.17 -21.69 29.41
C ASN A 41 4.69 -21.39 29.77
N ARG A 42 4.29 -21.57 31.04
CA ARG A 42 2.94 -21.24 31.50
C ARG A 42 2.81 -19.73 31.69
N LYS A 43 1.72 -19.17 31.19
CA LYS A 43 1.39 -17.74 31.34
C LYS A 43 0.55 -17.55 32.59
N VAL A 44 0.98 -16.64 33.46
CA VAL A 44 0.36 -16.39 34.77
C VAL A 44 0.24 -14.89 35.01
N TRP A 45 -0.58 -14.53 35.98
CA TRP A 45 -0.75 -13.18 36.47
C TRP A 45 0.30 -12.83 37.51
N TRP A 46 0.84 -11.61 37.39
CA TRP A 46 1.81 -11.02 38.29
C TRP A 46 1.25 -9.70 38.81
N LYS A 47 1.59 -9.35 40.04
CA LYS A 47 1.31 -8.05 40.64
C LYS A 47 2.63 -7.31 40.81
N CYS A 48 2.77 -6.18 40.12
CA CYS A 48 4.01 -5.41 40.15
C CYS A 48 4.24 -4.81 41.54
N SER A 49 5.38 -5.10 42.15
CA SER A 49 5.77 -4.55 43.47
C SER A 49 5.91 -3.02 43.49
N TYR A 50 6.26 -2.40 42.36
CA TYR A 50 6.53 -0.95 42.28
C TYR A 50 5.30 -0.09 42.02
N CYS A 51 4.35 -0.55 41.19
CA CYS A 51 3.19 0.27 40.80
C CYS A 51 1.85 -0.37 41.11
N GLY A 52 1.84 -1.58 41.69
CA GLY A 52 0.63 -2.31 42.03
C GLY A 52 -0.17 -2.82 40.82
N ALA A 53 0.30 -2.60 39.59
CA ALA A 53 -0.44 -3.02 38.40
C ALA A 53 -0.43 -4.53 38.22
N ASP A 54 -1.59 -5.07 37.84
CA ASP A 54 -1.78 -6.47 37.51
C ASP A 54 -1.48 -6.71 36.02
N TRP A 55 -0.70 -7.75 35.72
CA TRP A 55 -0.27 -8.01 34.35
C TRP A 55 0.08 -9.48 34.11
N GLN A 56 -0.04 -9.93 32.87
CA GLN A 56 0.28 -11.31 32.49
C GLN A 56 1.64 -11.44 31.83
N ALA A 57 2.40 -12.46 32.21
CA ALA A 57 3.61 -12.88 31.53
C ALA A 57 3.88 -14.37 31.70
N PHE A 58 4.68 -14.93 30.79
CA PHE A 58 5.18 -16.30 30.92
C PHE A 58 6.24 -16.38 32.02
N ILE A 59 6.23 -17.47 32.80
CA ILE A 59 7.17 -17.68 33.92
C ILE A 59 8.62 -17.66 33.44
N ASN A 60 8.95 -18.36 32.35
CA ASN A 60 10.28 -18.35 31.75
C ASN A 60 10.79 -16.94 31.33
N ASN A 61 9.91 -16.04 30.92
CA ASN A 61 10.29 -14.67 30.53
C ASN A 61 10.66 -13.80 31.74
N ARG A 62 10.28 -14.22 32.95
CA ARG A 62 10.56 -13.54 34.21
C ARG A 62 11.83 -14.05 34.89
N THR A 63 12.26 -15.28 34.57
CA THR A 63 13.35 -16.02 35.23
C THR A 63 14.63 -16.12 34.38
N THR A 64 14.69 -15.47 33.21
CA THR A 64 15.90 -15.41 32.35
C THR A 64 16.75 -14.17 32.62
N LYS A 65 18.00 -14.17 32.09
CA LYS A 65 18.94 -13.03 32.20
C LYS A 65 18.42 -11.71 31.60
N GLN A 66 17.37 -11.76 30.76
CA GLN A 66 16.70 -10.60 30.17
C GLN A 66 15.26 -10.49 30.72
N SER A 67 15.12 -10.55 32.04
CA SER A 67 13.83 -10.55 32.73
C SER A 67 12.95 -9.36 32.30
N MET A 68 11.71 -9.66 31.87
CA MET A 68 10.75 -8.64 31.47
C MET A 68 10.09 -8.01 32.70
N GLY A 69 10.23 -6.68 32.86
CA GLY A 69 9.58 -5.91 33.92
C GLY A 69 8.17 -5.40 33.56
N CYS A 70 7.52 -4.76 34.53
CA CYS A 70 6.18 -4.19 34.35
C CYS A 70 6.13 -3.16 33.21
N ARG A 71 5.17 -3.34 32.29
CA ARG A 71 5.00 -2.45 31.13
C ARG A 71 4.57 -1.03 31.52
N ALA A 72 3.78 -0.87 32.58
CA ALA A 72 3.36 0.44 33.07
C ALA A 72 4.55 1.25 33.62
N CYS A 73 5.41 0.63 34.42
CA CYS A 73 6.65 1.26 34.90
C CYS A 73 7.61 1.58 33.75
N THR A 74 7.71 0.68 32.76
CA THR A 74 8.55 0.91 31.58
C THR A 74 8.08 2.13 30.79
N ARG A 75 6.77 2.32 30.59
CA ARG A 75 6.22 3.51 29.93
C ARG A 75 6.47 4.79 30.73
N LYS A 76 6.28 4.77 32.05
CA LYS A 76 6.58 5.93 32.91
C LYS A 76 8.07 6.30 32.87
N ARG A 77 8.97 5.32 32.94
CA ARG A 77 10.42 5.53 32.84
C ARG A 77 10.84 6.07 31.48
N VAL A 78 10.26 5.57 30.39
CA VAL A 78 10.55 6.08 29.03
C VAL A 78 10.02 7.51 28.86
N ALA A 79 8.83 7.83 29.38
CA ALA A 79 8.30 9.20 29.33
C ALA A 79 9.16 10.20 30.13
N GLN A 80 9.70 9.80 31.29
CA GLN A 80 10.58 10.63 32.11
C GLN A 80 12.01 10.75 31.52
N ALA A 81 12.54 9.68 30.91
CA ALA A 81 13.91 9.66 30.36
C ALA A 81 14.07 10.36 29.01
N VAL A 82 12.98 10.67 28.29
CA VAL A 82 13.02 11.27 26.95
C VAL A 82 13.09 12.81 26.98
N HIS A 83 12.81 13.45 28.11
CA HIS A 83 12.69 14.91 28.19
C HIS A 83 13.79 15.64 28.99
N ALA A 84 14.68 14.93 29.69
CA ALA A 84 15.84 15.52 30.35
C ALA A 84 17.12 15.17 29.57
N PRO A 85 17.92 16.16 29.09
CA PRO A 85 19.20 15.87 28.47
C PRO A 85 20.17 15.25 29.49
N LYS A 86 20.95 14.26 29.05
CA LYS A 86 22.09 13.75 29.85
C LYS A 86 23.16 14.84 29.94
N PRO A 87 24.04 14.83 30.96
CA PRO A 87 25.19 15.73 31.01
C PRO A 87 25.98 15.67 29.69
N GLY A 88 26.22 16.83 29.06
CA GLY A 88 26.93 16.94 27.77
C GLY A 88 26.06 16.68 26.52
N ALA A 89 24.75 16.44 26.67
CA ALA A 89 23.84 16.15 25.57
C ALA A 89 22.69 17.16 25.42
N SER A 90 22.80 18.33 26.07
CA SER A 90 21.83 19.41 25.91
C SER A 90 22.01 20.15 24.59
N LEU A 91 21.05 21.01 24.24
CA LEU A 91 21.15 21.92 23.11
C LEU A 91 22.32 22.89 23.28
N ALA A 92 22.61 23.32 24.51
CA ALA A 92 23.78 24.13 24.83
C ALA A 92 25.10 23.36 24.59
N ASP A 93 25.16 22.08 24.97
CA ASP A 93 26.38 21.28 24.86
C ASP A 93 26.70 20.88 23.40
N LEU A 94 25.68 20.42 22.68
CA LEU A 94 25.87 19.84 21.33
C LEU A 94 25.76 20.88 20.21
N HIS A 95 25.08 21.99 20.45
CA HIS A 95 24.88 23.05 19.46
C HIS A 95 25.04 24.46 20.06
N PRO A 96 26.23 24.80 20.60
CA PRO A 96 26.46 26.06 21.31
C PRO A 96 26.15 27.30 20.47
N ALA A 97 26.38 27.26 19.14
CA ALA A 97 26.03 28.35 18.24
C ALA A 97 24.52 28.66 18.17
N LEU A 98 23.66 27.67 18.38
CA LEU A 98 22.20 27.85 18.38
C LEU A 98 21.68 28.43 19.71
N THR A 99 22.48 28.37 20.77
CA THR A 99 22.17 29.00 22.07
C THR A 99 22.05 30.51 21.94
N ALA A 100 22.89 31.14 21.10
CA ALA A 100 22.84 32.59 20.84
C ALA A 100 21.57 33.03 20.11
N GLU A 101 20.95 32.13 19.36
CA GLU A 101 19.69 32.38 18.66
C GLU A 101 18.46 31.96 19.48
N PHE A 102 18.64 31.47 20.70
CA PHE A 102 17.52 31.04 21.55
C PHE A 102 16.88 32.26 22.21
N HIS A 103 15.58 32.45 22.03
CA HIS A 103 14.92 33.65 22.53
C HIS A 103 14.76 33.57 24.05
N SER A 104 15.46 34.43 24.79
CA SER A 104 15.47 34.42 26.26
C SER A 104 14.11 34.79 26.89
N ALA A 105 13.47 35.86 26.41
CA ALA A 105 12.23 36.37 27.01
C ALA A 105 10.97 35.53 26.68
N ARG A 106 10.81 35.02 25.45
CA ARG A 106 9.57 34.34 25.02
C ARG A 106 9.48 32.85 25.40
N ASN A 107 10.56 32.24 25.88
CA ASN A 107 10.59 30.81 26.19
C ASN A 107 10.21 30.45 27.64
N GLN A 108 9.60 31.38 28.39
CA GLN A 108 8.95 31.11 29.69
C GLN A 108 9.83 30.28 30.66
N GLY A 109 11.10 30.66 30.81
CA GLY A 109 12.04 30.02 31.74
C GLY A 109 12.72 28.74 31.23
N ARG A 110 12.46 28.31 30.00
CA ARG A 110 13.22 27.21 29.37
C ARG A 110 14.61 27.68 28.96
N THR A 111 15.64 26.90 29.28
CA THR A 111 17.02 27.20 28.91
C THR A 111 17.56 26.19 27.88
N PRO A 112 18.51 26.59 27.03
CA PRO A 112 19.20 25.67 26.12
C PRO A 112 19.88 24.48 26.83
N ALA A 113 20.31 24.66 28.09
CA ALA A 113 20.86 23.57 28.92
C ALA A 113 19.81 22.54 29.37
N GLY A 114 18.53 22.94 29.45
CA GLY A 114 17.41 22.07 29.82
C GLY A 114 16.70 21.41 28.63
N ILE A 115 17.14 21.66 27.40
CA ILE A 115 16.47 21.17 26.18
C ILE A 115 17.36 20.17 25.44
N HIS A 116 16.81 19.02 25.09
CA HIS A 116 17.48 18.07 24.21
C HIS A 116 17.35 18.49 22.72
N PRO A 117 18.42 18.41 21.89
CA PRO A 117 18.40 18.79 20.47
C PRO A 117 17.31 18.12 19.63
N GLY A 118 16.94 16.88 20.00
CA GLY A 118 15.89 16.10 19.33
C GLY A 118 14.46 16.45 19.74
N SER A 119 14.25 17.49 20.55
CA SER A 119 12.92 17.87 21.05
C SER A 119 11.95 18.28 19.93
N HIS A 120 10.72 17.81 20.07
CA HIS A 120 9.58 18.16 19.20
C HIS A 120 8.75 19.32 19.76
N THR A 121 9.08 19.83 20.95
CA THR A 121 8.40 20.96 21.56
C THR A 121 8.91 22.26 20.93
N LYS A 122 8.00 23.07 20.40
CA LYS A 122 8.33 24.36 19.80
C LYS A 122 8.87 25.33 20.85
N VAL A 123 9.84 26.13 20.41
CA VAL A 123 10.48 27.21 21.18
C VAL A 123 10.69 28.41 20.28
N TRP A 124 10.82 29.58 20.90
CA TRP A 124 11.10 30.84 20.24
C TRP A 124 12.59 31.01 19.98
N TRP A 125 12.91 31.61 18.84
CA TRP A 125 14.25 31.89 18.38
C TRP A 125 14.36 33.35 17.94
N LEU A 126 15.55 33.92 18.04
CA LEU A 126 15.92 35.23 17.55
C LEU A 126 17.04 35.05 16.53
N CYS A 127 16.79 35.39 15.27
CA CYS A 127 17.78 35.17 14.22
C CYS A 127 18.97 36.13 14.36
N ALA A 128 20.18 35.59 14.44
CA ALA A 128 21.41 36.38 14.48
C ALA A 128 21.68 37.18 13.17
N HIS A 129 21.13 36.74 12.02
CA HIS A 129 21.39 37.38 10.73
C HIS A 129 20.43 38.51 10.35
N CYS A 130 19.16 38.42 10.76
CA CYS A 130 18.13 39.40 10.37
C CYS A 130 17.33 39.96 11.55
N GLY A 131 17.65 39.56 12.78
CA GLY A 131 16.98 40.04 13.99
C GLY A 131 15.54 39.56 14.17
N ASN A 132 14.98 38.78 13.24
CA ASN A 132 13.59 38.35 13.34
C ASN A 132 13.38 37.28 14.42
N GLU A 133 12.30 37.44 15.18
CA GLU A 133 11.79 36.47 16.15
C GLU A 133 10.89 35.43 15.46
N PHE A 134 11.04 34.14 15.76
CA PHE A 134 10.23 33.07 15.17
C PHE A 134 10.14 31.81 16.03
N GLU A 135 9.08 31.01 15.85
CA GLU A 135 8.85 29.78 16.59
C GLU A 135 9.16 28.53 15.75
N MET A 136 9.94 27.56 16.29
CA MET A 136 10.29 26.30 15.61
C MET A 136 10.74 25.21 16.59
N GLU A 137 10.65 23.92 16.21
CA GLU A 137 11.18 22.82 17.03
C GLU A 137 12.72 22.73 16.99
N PRO A 138 13.42 22.50 18.14
CA PRO A 138 14.88 22.30 18.19
C PRO A 138 15.39 21.20 17.27
N ARG A 139 14.63 20.11 17.10
CA ARG A 139 14.97 19.03 16.18
C ARG A 139 15.06 19.50 14.73
N ARG A 140 14.18 20.42 14.30
CA ARG A 140 14.23 20.93 12.93
C ARG A 140 15.48 21.79 12.76
N ARG A 141 15.79 22.64 13.73
CA ARG A 141 16.98 23.49 13.75
C ARG A 141 18.30 22.71 13.67
N THR A 142 18.33 21.47 14.17
CA THR A 142 19.55 20.64 14.26
C THR A 142 19.69 19.58 13.16
N SER A 143 18.68 19.34 12.31
CA SER A 143 18.67 18.18 11.38
C SER A 143 18.82 18.48 9.88
N ALA A 144 18.92 19.73 9.41
CA ALA A 144 18.99 20.02 7.98
C ALA A 144 19.78 21.31 7.58
N PRO A 145 20.29 21.42 6.34
CA PRO A 145 20.96 22.64 5.84
C PRO A 145 20.02 23.81 5.51
N TYR A 146 18.69 23.65 5.64
CA TYR A 146 17.69 24.69 5.33
C TYR A 146 16.85 25.11 6.55
N SER A 147 17.19 24.66 7.75
CA SER A 147 16.45 24.92 8.99
C SER A 147 16.84 26.22 9.69
N GLY A 148 17.02 27.29 8.92
CA GLY A 148 17.35 28.63 9.44
C GLY A 148 16.10 29.48 9.70
N CYS A 149 16.33 30.75 10.04
CA CYS A 149 15.27 31.76 10.12
C CYS A 149 14.41 31.76 8.84
N PRO A 150 13.07 31.60 8.95
CA PRO A 150 12.21 31.54 7.77
C PRO A 150 12.38 32.75 6.83
N PRO A 151 12.37 34.01 7.31
CA PRO A 151 12.75 35.18 6.49
C PRO A 151 14.05 35.04 5.69
N CYS A 152 15.16 34.63 6.34
CA CYS A 152 16.45 34.44 5.64
C CYS A 152 16.41 33.29 4.63
N ALA A 153 15.63 32.25 4.90
CA ALA A 153 15.44 31.14 3.98
C ALA A 153 14.65 31.58 2.73
N TYR A 154 13.63 32.43 2.89
CA TYR A 154 12.85 32.97 1.77
C TYR A 154 13.64 33.98 0.95
N ARG A 155 14.45 34.85 1.58
CA ARG A 155 15.40 35.72 0.88
C ARG A 155 16.27 34.94 -0.12
N ARG A 156 16.89 33.84 0.32
CA ARG A 156 17.72 32.98 -0.56
C ARG A 156 16.93 32.30 -1.68
N ILE A 157 15.62 32.15 -1.53
CA ILE A 157 14.72 31.61 -2.55
C ILE A 157 14.31 32.72 -3.53
N GLY A 158 14.02 33.93 -3.03
CA GLY A 158 13.76 35.13 -3.83
C GLY A 158 14.94 35.50 -4.73
N GLU A 159 16.16 35.47 -4.17
CA GLU A 159 17.45 35.63 -4.89
C GLU A 159 17.74 34.52 -5.93
N ARG A 160 16.85 33.55 -6.15
CA ARG A 160 16.96 32.51 -7.19
C ARG A 160 15.82 32.58 -8.21
N LEU A 161 14.86 33.48 -8.00
CA LEU A 161 13.79 33.73 -8.95
C LEU A 161 14.32 34.67 -10.04
N SER A 162 13.95 34.40 -11.29
CA SER A 162 14.29 35.27 -12.41
C SER A 162 13.65 36.65 -12.20
N THR A 163 14.40 37.72 -12.47
CA THR A 163 13.88 39.09 -12.46
C THR A 163 12.67 39.16 -13.40
N PRO A 164 11.51 39.68 -12.95
CA PRO A 164 10.35 39.84 -13.82
C PRO A 164 10.68 40.75 -15.01
N ALA A 165 10.13 40.45 -16.19
CA ALA A 165 10.26 41.33 -17.35
C ALA A 165 9.56 42.67 -17.09
N ALA A 166 9.92 43.71 -17.83
CA ALA A 166 9.32 45.04 -17.68
C ALA A 166 7.79 44.95 -17.82
N GLY A 167 7.06 45.39 -16.79
CA GLY A 167 5.60 45.33 -16.75
C GLY A 167 5.01 44.01 -16.24
N GLU A 168 5.80 43.02 -15.84
CA GLU A 168 5.32 41.72 -15.33
C GLU A 168 5.43 41.54 -13.81
N SER A 169 6.08 42.49 -13.12
CA SER A 169 6.25 42.44 -11.68
C SER A 169 4.91 42.53 -10.95
N LEU A 170 4.88 42.11 -9.69
CA LEU A 170 3.69 42.26 -8.86
C LEU A 170 3.33 43.76 -8.70
N GLN A 171 4.34 44.61 -8.58
CA GLN A 171 4.15 46.06 -8.47
C GLN A 171 3.52 46.66 -9.74
N ASP A 172 3.91 46.18 -10.92
CA ASP A 172 3.43 46.71 -12.21
C ASP A 172 2.04 46.17 -12.57
N VAL A 173 1.82 44.86 -12.41
CA VAL A 173 0.58 44.19 -12.84
C VAL A 173 -0.54 44.33 -11.81
N ARG A 174 -0.21 44.33 -10.51
CA ARG A 174 -1.17 44.37 -9.40
C ARG A 174 -0.67 45.25 -8.23
N PRO A 175 -0.56 46.57 -8.45
CA PRO A 175 -0.12 47.52 -7.41
C PRO A 175 -1.04 47.50 -6.17
N ASP A 176 -2.32 47.17 -6.35
CA ASP A 176 -3.31 47.01 -5.28
C ASP A 176 -2.96 45.83 -4.33
N VAL A 177 -2.44 44.74 -4.88
CA VAL A 177 -1.99 43.57 -4.10
C VAL A 177 -0.61 43.83 -3.52
N ALA A 178 0.27 44.52 -4.26
CA ALA A 178 1.58 44.92 -3.80
C ALA A 178 1.52 45.82 -2.55
N ALA A 179 0.47 46.64 -2.40
CA ALA A 179 0.26 47.47 -1.22
C ALA A 179 0.05 46.66 0.08
N ASP A 180 -0.47 45.43 -0.02
CA ASP A 180 -0.62 44.51 1.11
C ASP A 180 0.70 43.77 1.46
N TRP A 181 1.82 44.10 0.81
CA TRP A 181 3.10 43.46 1.09
C TRP A 181 3.61 43.84 2.48
N HIS A 182 4.03 42.83 3.25
CA HIS A 182 4.49 43.11 4.61
C HIS A 182 5.78 43.95 4.62
N PRO A 183 5.85 45.07 5.38
CA PRO A 183 6.95 46.04 5.27
C PRO A 183 8.32 45.53 5.71
N THR A 184 8.38 44.65 6.72
CA THR A 184 9.66 44.17 7.29
C THR A 184 9.93 42.68 7.11
N LEU A 185 8.91 41.82 7.20
CA LEU A 185 9.06 40.35 7.18
C LEU A 185 9.48 39.76 5.82
N ASN A 186 9.41 40.54 4.74
CA ASN A 186 9.86 40.11 3.41
C ASN A 186 11.24 40.67 3.03
N HIS A 187 11.84 41.53 3.84
CA HIS A 187 13.09 42.19 3.52
C HIS A 187 14.23 41.17 3.25
N PRO A 188 15.05 41.35 2.20
CA PRO A 188 15.14 42.50 1.29
C PRO A 188 14.23 42.42 0.04
N THR A 189 13.40 41.39 -0.10
CA THR A 189 12.62 41.17 -1.32
C THR A 189 11.35 42.03 -1.32
N GLY A 190 11.24 42.91 -2.30
CA GLY A 190 10.09 43.78 -2.52
C GLY A 190 9.11 43.24 -3.58
N PRO A 191 7.93 43.88 -3.72
CA PRO A 191 6.95 43.53 -4.76
C PRO A 191 7.47 43.69 -6.20
N ILE A 192 8.44 44.58 -6.43
CA ILE A 192 9.05 44.81 -7.74
C ILE A 192 9.94 43.63 -8.17
N ASP A 193 10.48 42.87 -7.22
CA ASP A 193 11.45 41.79 -7.47
C ASP A 193 10.79 40.46 -7.85
N VAL A 194 9.45 40.39 -7.84
CA VAL A 194 8.70 39.14 -8.03
C VAL A 194 7.62 39.30 -9.09
N SER A 195 7.53 38.35 -10.03
CA SER A 195 6.42 38.30 -10.99
C SER A 195 5.08 38.07 -10.31
N HIS A 196 4.01 38.69 -10.80
CA HIS A 196 2.65 38.52 -10.30
C HIS A 196 2.15 37.06 -10.34
N ALA A 197 2.69 36.20 -11.21
CA ALA A 197 2.36 34.78 -11.32
C ALA A 197 3.27 33.86 -10.48
N SER A 198 4.12 34.44 -9.62
CA SER A 198 5.13 33.70 -8.89
C SER A 198 4.56 32.80 -7.78
N GLY A 199 5.11 31.59 -7.66
CA GLY A 199 4.88 30.71 -6.51
C GLY A 199 5.58 31.17 -5.23
N TYR A 200 6.26 32.32 -5.24
CA TYR A 200 6.93 32.90 -4.06
C TYR A 200 5.92 33.12 -2.93
N ARG A 201 6.24 32.63 -1.73
CA ARG A 201 5.41 32.79 -0.53
C ARG A 201 5.86 34.01 0.25
N ALA A 202 5.11 35.09 0.15
CA ALA A 202 5.36 36.33 0.87
C ALA A 202 4.51 36.39 2.15
N TRP A 203 4.99 37.18 3.11
CA TRP A 203 4.18 37.72 4.19
C TRP A 203 3.38 38.92 3.68
N TRP A 204 2.13 38.99 4.09
CA TRP A 204 1.20 40.05 3.71
C TRP A 204 0.72 40.70 4.98
N LYS A 205 0.55 42.02 4.94
CA LYS A 205 -0.09 42.80 5.98
C LYS A 205 -1.32 43.44 5.38
N CYS A 206 -2.47 43.23 5.97
CA CYS A 206 -3.71 43.76 5.41
C CYS A 206 -3.62 45.30 5.38
N GLY A 207 -3.81 45.90 4.20
CA GLY A 207 -3.84 47.36 4.03
C GLY A 207 -5.06 48.04 4.68
N ASP A 208 -6.00 47.24 5.20
CA ASP A 208 -7.08 47.68 6.06
C ASP A 208 -6.53 48.04 7.45
N LEU A 209 -6.54 49.33 7.77
CA LEU A 209 -6.00 49.92 8.99
C LEU A 209 -6.65 49.36 10.27
N ASP A 210 -7.86 48.82 10.17
CA ASP A 210 -8.60 48.22 11.28
C ASP A 210 -8.30 46.72 11.45
N CYS A 211 -7.83 46.05 10.40
CA CYS A 211 -7.52 44.62 10.46
C CYS A 211 -6.06 44.35 10.81
N ARG A 212 -5.13 45.00 10.10
CA ARG A 212 -3.65 44.86 10.23
C ARG A 212 -3.12 43.42 10.30
N HIS A 213 -3.92 42.44 9.89
CA HIS A 213 -3.59 41.03 10.03
C HIS A 213 -2.39 40.67 9.15
N GLU A 214 -1.47 39.90 9.72
CA GLU A 214 -0.25 39.47 9.07
C GLU A 214 -0.36 37.97 8.75
N TRP A 215 -0.25 37.60 7.47
CA TRP A 215 -0.39 36.19 7.06
C TRP A 215 0.54 35.85 5.91
N GLN A 216 0.75 34.55 5.67
CA GLN A 216 1.64 34.07 4.62
C GLN A 216 0.89 33.29 3.54
N THR A 217 1.08 33.65 2.27
CA THR A 217 0.59 32.88 1.12
C THR A 217 1.42 33.17 -0.14
N ALA A 218 1.20 32.41 -1.21
CA ALA A 218 1.89 32.61 -2.48
C ALA A 218 1.38 33.84 -3.25
N VAL A 219 2.26 34.56 -3.95
CA VAL A 219 1.90 35.71 -4.80
C VAL A 219 0.86 35.31 -5.86
N ALA A 220 1.06 34.19 -6.56
CA ALA A 220 0.11 33.66 -7.54
C ALA A 220 -1.31 33.41 -6.98
N ASN A 221 -1.45 33.08 -5.68
CA ASN A 221 -2.76 32.85 -5.05
C ASN A 221 -3.52 34.17 -4.78
N ARG A 222 -2.79 35.28 -4.70
CA ARG A 222 -3.33 36.63 -4.53
C ARG A 222 -3.72 37.25 -5.86
N THR A 223 -3.12 36.81 -6.96
CA THR A 223 -3.25 37.41 -8.30
C THR A 223 -4.06 36.57 -9.30
N SER A 224 -4.04 35.24 -9.25
CA SER A 224 -4.71 34.36 -10.24
C SER A 224 -5.98 33.66 -9.72
N GLY A 225 -7.02 33.58 -10.57
CA GLY A 225 -8.17 32.65 -10.56
C GLY A 225 -9.13 32.56 -9.35
N LYS A 226 -8.67 32.80 -8.12
CA LYS A 226 -9.47 32.74 -6.88
C LYS A 226 -9.20 33.88 -5.89
N GLN A 227 -8.42 34.90 -6.29
CA GLN A 227 -8.15 36.17 -5.57
C GLN A 227 -8.36 36.09 -4.05
N SER A 228 -7.46 35.38 -3.36
CA SER A 228 -7.59 35.18 -1.92
C SER A 228 -7.21 36.44 -1.13
N GLY A 229 -8.19 37.12 -0.53
CA GLY A 229 -8.02 38.31 0.32
C GLY A 229 -7.33 38.04 1.66
N CYS A 230 -7.18 39.06 2.52
CA CYS A 230 -6.85 38.83 3.93
C CYS A 230 -7.89 37.87 4.54
N PRO A 231 -7.47 36.77 5.17
CA PRO A 231 -8.42 35.77 5.66
C PRO A 231 -9.33 36.32 6.78
N LEU A 232 -8.88 37.32 7.56
CA LEU A 232 -9.73 38.00 8.55
C LEU A 232 -10.72 38.97 7.87
N CYS A 233 -10.27 39.84 6.96
CA CYS A 233 -11.18 40.77 6.26
C CYS A 233 -12.17 40.06 5.33
N SER A 234 -11.76 38.96 4.69
CA SER A 234 -12.67 38.16 3.85
C SER A 234 -13.80 37.51 4.67
N THR A 235 -13.54 37.30 5.96
CA THR A 235 -14.53 36.88 6.95
C THR A 235 -15.33 38.09 7.48
N ALA A 236 -14.70 39.24 7.70
CA ALA A 236 -15.33 40.46 8.23
C ALA A 236 -16.27 41.19 7.24
N LYS A 237 -15.92 41.25 5.95
CA LYS A 237 -16.77 41.86 4.89
C LYS A 237 -18.11 41.15 4.68
N LYS A 238 -18.32 39.96 5.26
CA LYS A 238 -19.62 39.27 5.29
C LYS A 238 -20.56 39.77 6.40
N HIS A 239 -20.14 40.70 7.26
CA HIS A 239 -20.83 40.98 8.52
C HIS A 239 -21.18 42.45 8.83
N LEU A 240 -20.84 43.41 7.97
CA LEU A 240 -21.24 44.83 8.14
C LEU A 240 -22.67 45.09 7.63
N PRO A 241 -23.59 45.63 8.46
CA PRO A 241 -24.96 45.97 8.08
C PRO A 241 -25.11 47.21 7.20
N LEU A 242 -26.06 47.15 6.25
CA LEU A 242 -26.65 48.36 5.66
C LEU A 242 -27.54 49.04 6.71
N ALA A 243 -27.87 50.32 6.54
CA ALA A 243 -28.73 51.05 7.47
C ALA A 243 -30.07 50.31 7.70
N GLY A 244 -30.43 50.03 8.96
CA GLY A 244 -31.63 49.29 9.34
C GLY A 244 -31.50 47.76 9.41
N GLU A 245 -30.33 47.20 9.06
CA GLU A 245 -30.10 45.74 9.09
C GLU A 245 -29.21 45.28 10.25
N SER A 246 -28.87 46.16 11.18
CA SER A 246 -28.00 45.81 12.30
C SER A 246 -28.73 44.94 13.33
N LEU A 247 -27.98 44.31 14.22
CA LEU A 247 -28.48 43.55 15.36
C LEU A 247 -29.26 44.47 16.30
N ALA A 248 -28.80 45.72 16.45
CA ALA A 248 -29.50 46.73 17.22
C ALA A 248 -30.85 47.11 16.60
N ASP A 249 -30.92 47.22 15.27
CA ASP A 249 -32.14 47.60 14.55
C ASP A 249 -33.16 46.44 14.49
N LEU A 250 -32.70 45.24 14.16
CA LEU A 250 -33.57 44.08 13.89
C LEU A 250 -33.91 43.28 15.16
N HIS A 251 -33.08 43.34 16.20
CA HIS A 251 -33.31 42.61 17.45
C HIS A 251 -32.98 43.44 18.71
N PRO A 252 -33.63 44.60 18.93
CA PRO A 252 -33.32 45.50 20.04
C PRO A 252 -33.49 44.84 21.42
N ARG A 253 -34.42 43.88 21.56
CA ARG A 253 -34.63 43.13 22.81
C ARG A 253 -33.45 42.24 23.21
N LEU A 254 -32.64 41.78 22.24
CA LEU A 254 -31.44 40.98 22.53
C LEU A 254 -30.31 41.82 23.11
N LEU A 255 -30.35 43.16 22.97
CA LEU A 255 -29.37 44.05 23.59
C LEU A 255 -29.48 44.04 25.12
N ALA A 256 -30.64 43.69 25.68
CA ALA A 256 -30.78 43.50 27.13
C ALA A 256 -29.97 42.30 27.65
N GLU A 257 -29.61 41.36 26.77
CA GLU A 257 -28.72 40.25 27.08
C GLU A 257 -27.27 40.53 26.65
N TRP A 258 -26.95 41.73 26.16
CA TRP A 258 -25.59 42.11 25.79
C TRP A 258 -24.74 42.33 27.05
N HIS A 259 -23.57 41.68 27.12
CA HIS A 259 -22.74 41.80 28.32
C HIS A 259 -22.13 43.22 28.46
N PRO A 260 -22.35 43.93 29.59
CA PRO A 260 -22.03 45.36 29.70
C PRO A 260 -20.53 45.68 29.71
N LYS A 261 -19.68 44.74 30.16
CA LYS A 261 -18.23 44.98 30.37
C LYS A 261 -17.28 44.09 29.58
N LEU A 262 -17.75 43.01 28.96
CA LEU A 262 -16.89 41.97 28.36
C LEU A 262 -16.83 42.02 26.83
N ASN A 263 -17.60 42.92 26.22
CA ASN A 263 -17.63 43.17 24.77
C ASN A 263 -16.92 44.48 24.41
N THR A 264 -15.83 44.82 25.12
CA THR A 264 -15.09 46.07 24.92
C THR A 264 -14.62 46.23 23.47
N GLY A 265 -14.92 47.37 22.86
CA GLY A 265 -14.57 47.67 21.46
C GLY A 265 -15.55 47.10 20.42
N LEU A 266 -16.65 46.48 20.82
CA LEU A 266 -17.69 45.97 19.92
C LEU A 266 -18.96 46.82 20.01
N ASP A 267 -19.47 47.22 18.85
CA ASP A 267 -20.69 48.02 18.70
C ASP A 267 -21.81 47.15 18.10
N PRO A 268 -22.93 46.92 18.81
CA PRO A 268 -24.07 46.15 18.30
C PRO A 268 -24.69 46.72 17.01
N SER A 269 -24.58 48.03 16.76
CA SER A 269 -25.06 48.68 15.53
C SER A 269 -24.22 48.33 14.30
N ARG A 270 -23.04 47.75 14.50
CA ARG A 270 -22.11 47.33 13.44
C ARG A 270 -22.13 45.82 13.15
N LEU A 271 -23.05 45.07 13.75
CA LEU A 271 -23.16 43.61 13.58
C LEU A 271 -24.50 43.23 12.94
N LYS A 272 -24.51 42.34 11.93
CA LYS A 272 -25.76 41.72 11.43
C LYS A 272 -26.25 40.59 12.36
N PRO A 273 -27.57 40.30 12.43
CA PRO A 273 -28.09 39.14 13.17
C PRO A 273 -27.53 37.79 12.72
N GLY A 274 -27.12 37.67 11.46
CA GLY A 274 -26.47 36.46 10.92
C GLY A 274 -24.95 36.40 11.15
N SER A 275 -24.39 37.28 11.97
CA SER A 275 -22.94 37.38 12.17
C SER A 275 -22.36 36.18 12.92
N SER A 276 -21.25 35.64 12.43
CA SER A 276 -20.53 34.54 13.13
C SER A 276 -19.59 35.06 14.22
N VAL A 277 -19.62 36.37 14.51
CA VAL A 277 -18.83 36.99 15.59
C VAL A 277 -19.30 36.45 16.93
N THR A 278 -18.33 35.97 17.74
CA THR A 278 -18.57 35.45 19.09
C THR A 278 -18.47 36.59 20.10
N ILE A 279 -19.50 36.77 20.91
CA ILE A 279 -19.57 37.81 21.94
C ILE A 279 -20.05 37.23 23.26
N TRP A 280 -19.87 37.98 24.34
CA TRP A 280 -20.42 37.67 25.65
C TRP A 280 -21.87 38.13 25.77
N TRP A 281 -22.69 37.25 26.33
CA TRP A 281 -24.10 37.49 26.65
C TRP A 281 -24.29 37.31 28.16
N LEU A 282 -25.24 38.06 28.73
CA LEU A 282 -25.64 37.98 30.13
C LEU A 282 -27.11 37.60 30.20
N CYS A 283 -27.44 36.51 30.91
CA CYS A 283 -28.77 35.92 30.77
C CYS A 283 -29.71 36.69 31.67
N SER A 284 -30.72 37.34 31.10
CA SER A 284 -31.72 38.09 31.85
C SER A 284 -32.52 37.21 32.84
N ALA A 285 -32.65 35.91 32.57
CA ALA A 285 -33.43 34.98 33.40
C ALA A 285 -32.65 34.36 34.57
N CYS A 286 -31.34 34.15 34.44
CA CYS A 286 -30.55 33.44 35.46
C CYS A 286 -29.20 34.07 35.79
N GLY A 287 -28.86 35.21 35.18
CA GLY A 287 -27.60 35.92 35.39
C GLY A 287 -26.37 35.22 34.82
N HIS A 288 -26.52 34.08 34.14
CA HIS A 288 -25.39 33.34 33.58
C HIS A 288 -24.71 34.15 32.46
N GLU A 289 -23.40 34.32 32.57
CA GLU A 289 -22.54 34.91 31.54
C GLU A 289 -22.06 33.80 30.59
N TRP A 290 -22.27 33.96 29.28
CA TRP A 290 -21.81 32.96 28.32
C TRP A 290 -21.39 33.57 26.99
N GLN A 291 -20.47 32.89 26.31
CA GLN A 291 -20.05 33.25 24.96
C GLN A 291 -20.79 32.40 23.92
N THR A 292 -21.31 33.04 22.88
CA THR A 292 -21.77 32.37 21.66
C THR A 292 -21.79 33.36 20.49
N THR A 293 -21.99 32.87 19.28
CA THR A 293 -22.07 33.73 18.10
C THR A 293 -23.41 34.48 18.02
N VAL A 294 -23.38 35.68 17.45
CA VAL A 294 -24.59 36.49 17.19
C VAL A 294 -25.60 35.71 16.35
N ALA A 295 -25.15 34.98 15.31
CA ALA A 295 -25.99 34.14 14.47
C ALA A 295 -26.74 33.06 15.25
N LEU A 296 -26.05 32.37 16.17
CA LEU A 296 -26.68 31.31 16.96
C LEU A 296 -27.70 31.90 17.94
N ARG A 297 -27.38 33.03 18.59
CA ARG A 297 -28.33 33.68 19.51
C ARG A 297 -29.52 34.32 18.80
N ALA A 298 -29.28 35.12 17.76
CA ALA A 298 -30.28 35.96 17.11
C ALA A 298 -31.09 35.24 16.01
N LYS A 299 -30.49 34.34 15.23
CA LYS A 299 -31.21 33.57 14.20
C LYS A 299 -31.66 32.18 14.66
N ALA A 300 -30.78 31.45 15.33
CA ALA A 300 -31.11 30.09 15.80
C ALA A 300 -31.77 30.07 17.19
N GLY A 301 -31.92 31.23 17.84
CA GLY A 301 -32.62 31.37 19.11
C GLY A 301 -31.94 30.68 20.29
N THR A 302 -30.65 30.35 20.19
CA THR A 302 -29.97 29.55 21.23
C THR A 302 -29.81 30.36 22.52
N GLY A 303 -30.52 29.99 23.59
CA GLY A 303 -30.43 30.66 24.89
C GLY A 303 -29.31 30.13 25.78
N CYS A 304 -29.24 30.70 26.98
CA CYS A 304 -28.39 30.25 28.09
C CYS A 304 -28.43 28.72 28.24
N TRP A 305 -27.28 28.04 28.32
CA TRP A 305 -27.23 26.57 28.41
C TRP A 305 -28.01 26.03 29.62
N PRO A 306 -27.87 26.59 30.84
CA PRO A 306 -28.67 26.15 31.99
C PRO A 306 -30.20 26.22 31.77
N CYS A 307 -30.67 27.31 31.16
CA CYS A 307 -32.08 27.59 30.88
C CYS A 307 -32.61 26.68 29.76
N SER A 308 -31.84 26.56 28.68
CA SER A 308 -32.16 25.72 27.53
C SER A 308 -32.10 24.23 27.86
N TYR A 309 -31.29 23.84 28.84
CA TYR A 309 -31.23 22.47 29.35
C TYR A 309 -32.49 22.13 30.16
N LYS A 310 -32.94 23.03 31.04
CA LYS A 310 -34.22 22.87 31.77
C LYS A 310 -35.43 22.77 30.81
N LEU A 311 -35.49 23.63 29.80
CA LEU A 311 -36.57 23.60 28.77
C LEU A 311 -36.53 22.34 27.89
N ARG A 312 -35.32 21.84 27.57
CA ARG A 312 -35.17 20.56 26.84
C ARG A 312 -35.52 19.35 27.70
N GLY A 313 -35.32 19.42 29.02
CA GLY A 313 -35.72 18.38 29.96
C GLY A 313 -37.23 18.19 30.04
N THR A 314 -38.02 19.26 29.90
CA THR A 314 -39.49 19.19 29.89
C THR A 314 -40.03 18.71 28.53
N LEU A 315 -39.47 19.20 27.42
CA LEU A 315 -39.86 18.79 26.05
C LEU A 315 -39.46 17.35 25.67
N ARG A 316 -38.56 16.71 26.43
CA ARG A 316 -38.12 15.32 26.20
C ARG A 316 -39.07 14.25 26.77
N LYS A 317 -40.04 14.63 27.60
CA LYS A 317 -40.88 13.69 28.36
C LYS A 317 -42.25 13.37 27.75
N THR A 318 -42.63 13.95 26.61
CA THR A 318 -43.97 13.75 26.03
C THR A 318 -43.90 13.40 24.53
N ALA A 319 -44.44 12.23 24.16
CA ALA A 319 -44.60 11.80 22.78
C ALA A 319 -45.89 12.39 22.15
N ALA A 320 -45.87 12.66 20.84
CA ALA A 320 -47.10 12.94 20.09
C ALA A 320 -47.91 11.63 19.90
N PRO A 321 -49.25 11.66 19.85
CA PRO A 321 -50.12 10.46 19.94
C PRO A 321 -49.81 9.31 18.97
N ASN A 322 -49.19 9.58 17.81
CA ASN A 322 -48.90 8.59 16.76
C ASN A 322 -47.41 8.20 16.62
N ASN A 323 -46.54 8.57 17.56
CA ASN A 323 -45.08 8.37 17.46
C ASN A 323 -44.46 7.78 18.73
N SER A 324 -45.25 7.03 19.51
CA SER A 324 -44.77 6.34 20.70
C SER A 324 -44.06 5.02 20.37
N LEU A 325 -43.21 4.58 21.28
CA LEU A 325 -42.46 3.33 21.21
C LEU A 325 -43.43 2.14 21.11
N ALA A 326 -44.47 2.13 21.95
CA ALA A 326 -45.49 1.09 21.95
C ALA A 326 -46.24 0.99 20.60
N LYS A 327 -46.51 2.12 19.94
CA LYS A 327 -47.29 2.13 18.69
C LYS A 327 -46.44 1.78 17.46
N MET A 328 -45.21 2.29 17.38
CA MET A 328 -44.37 2.11 16.19
C MET A 328 -43.52 0.83 16.21
N PHE A 329 -43.19 0.31 17.39
CA PHE A 329 -42.34 -0.87 17.55
C PHE A 329 -42.92 -1.85 18.60
N PRO A 330 -44.13 -2.39 18.37
CA PRO A 330 -44.77 -3.31 19.31
C PRO A 330 -43.96 -4.61 19.51
N ASP A 331 -43.17 -5.02 18.51
CA ASP A 331 -42.24 -6.16 18.57
C ASP A 331 -41.18 -6.00 19.68
N LEU A 332 -40.75 -4.77 19.96
CA LEU A 332 -39.75 -4.51 20.99
C LEU A 332 -40.31 -4.62 22.42
N LEU A 333 -41.63 -4.56 22.60
CA LEU A 333 -42.25 -4.71 23.92
C LEU A 333 -42.10 -6.13 24.48
N ALA A 334 -41.93 -7.13 23.62
CA ALA A 334 -41.59 -8.49 24.05
C ALA A 334 -40.24 -8.54 24.78
N ASP A 335 -39.32 -7.62 24.42
CA ASP A 335 -38.02 -7.48 25.05
C ASP A 335 -38.03 -6.42 26.18
N TRP A 336 -39.18 -5.86 26.58
CA TRP A 336 -39.26 -4.82 27.62
C TRP A 336 -39.24 -5.43 29.03
N ASP A 337 -38.38 -4.91 29.92
CA ASP A 337 -38.36 -5.32 31.32
C ASP A 337 -39.36 -4.48 32.13
N TRP A 338 -40.61 -4.96 32.24
CA TRP A 338 -41.69 -4.26 32.93
C TRP A 338 -41.41 -4.02 34.42
N ASP A 339 -40.73 -4.94 35.08
CA ASP A 339 -40.40 -4.82 36.51
C ASP A 339 -39.34 -3.74 36.72
N ALA A 340 -38.28 -3.76 35.91
CA ALA A 340 -37.13 -2.86 36.05
C ALA A 340 -37.38 -1.45 35.49
N ASN A 341 -38.41 -1.26 34.66
CA ASN A 341 -38.84 0.03 34.13
C ASN A 341 -40.14 0.55 34.77
N SER A 342 -40.46 0.09 36.00
CA SER A 342 -41.63 0.56 36.73
C SER A 342 -41.71 2.10 36.75
N GLY A 343 -42.88 2.65 36.40
CA GLY A 343 -43.12 4.09 36.29
C GLY A 343 -42.75 4.72 34.93
N ILE A 344 -42.31 3.93 33.95
CA ILE A 344 -42.04 4.38 32.58
C ILE A 344 -42.96 3.63 31.62
N ASP A 345 -43.95 4.32 31.06
CA ASP A 345 -44.86 3.75 30.06
C ASP A 345 -44.27 3.88 28.64
N PRO A 346 -44.04 2.76 27.90
CA PRO A 346 -43.66 2.79 26.49
C PRO A 346 -44.61 3.56 25.57
N ALA A 347 -45.87 3.77 25.96
CA ALA A 347 -46.84 4.60 25.25
C ALA A 347 -46.51 6.10 25.31
N ASP A 348 -45.75 6.54 26.32
CA ASP A 348 -45.34 7.93 26.50
C ASP A 348 -43.93 8.20 25.94
N LEU A 349 -43.20 7.15 25.56
CA LEU A 349 -41.84 7.24 25.06
C LEU A 349 -41.77 7.46 23.55
N LYS A 350 -41.04 8.49 23.11
CA LYS A 350 -40.73 8.69 21.69
C LYS A 350 -39.70 7.65 21.20
N THR A 351 -39.88 7.15 19.99
CA THR A 351 -39.00 6.14 19.36
C THR A 351 -37.53 6.55 19.27
N GLY A 352 -37.23 7.84 19.08
CA GLY A 352 -35.86 8.39 19.06
C GLY A 352 -35.33 8.84 20.42
N SER A 353 -35.93 8.41 21.54
CA SER A 353 -35.54 8.83 22.89
C SER A 353 -34.12 8.35 23.25
N ASP A 354 -33.35 9.23 23.89
CA ASP A 354 -32.05 8.94 24.50
C ASP A 354 -32.16 8.33 25.90
N LEU A 355 -33.38 8.06 26.38
CA LEU A 355 -33.63 7.38 27.63
C LEU A 355 -33.04 5.95 27.59
N VAL A 356 -32.26 5.62 28.62
CA VAL A 356 -31.76 4.26 28.87
C VAL A 356 -32.81 3.52 29.69
N VAL A 357 -33.24 2.38 29.20
CA VAL A 357 -34.25 1.53 29.84
C VAL A 357 -33.74 0.10 29.90
N TRP A 358 -34.34 -0.69 30.78
CA TRP A 358 -34.05 -2.11 30.92
C TRP A 358 -34.80 -2.93 29.88
N TRP A 359 -34.10 -3.87 29.26
CA TRP A 359 -34.65 -4.83 28.32
C TRP A 359 -34.43 -6.22 28.89
N ARG A 360 -35.41 -7.11 28.71
CA ARG A 360 -35.34 -8.51 29.10
C ARG A 360 -35.56 -9.37 27.88
N CYS A 361 -34.58 -10.18 27.51
CA CYS A 361 -34.57 -10.88 26.24
C CYS A 361 -35.72 -11.89 26.22
N ALA A 362 -36.68 -11.75 25.31
CA ALA A 362 -37.80 -12.67 25.20
C ALA A 362 -37.35 -14.12 24.97
N ARG A 363 -36.21 -14.31 24.28
CA ARG A 363 -35.67 -15.64 23.94
C ARG A 363 -35.01 -16.38 25.10
N ARG A 364 -34.29 -15.67 25.99
CA ARG A 364 -33.40 -16.30 27.00
C ARG A 364 -33.40 -15.61 28.37
N GLY A 365 -34.23 -14.60 28.57
CA GLY A 365 -34.42 -13.92 29.85
C GLY A 365 -33.29 -12.98 30.28
N HIS A 366 -32.21 -12.83 29.50
CA HIS A 366 -31.10 -11.93 29.84
C HIS A 366 -31.58 -10.49 29.99
N ARG A 367 -31.23 -9.84 31.09
CA ARG A 367 -31.56 -8.43 31.36
C ARG A 367 -30.38 -7.55 30.96
N TRP A 368 -30.60 -6.48 30.20
CA TRP A 368 -29.57 -5.51 29.86
C TRP A 368 -30.14 -4.09 29.70
N GLN A 369 -29.29 -3.08 29.84
CA GLN A 369 -29.66 -1.69 29.62
C GLN A 369 -29.26 -1.23 28.21
N ALA A 370 -30.16 -0.52 27.54
CA ALA A 370 -29.85 0.14 26.27
C ALA A 370 -30.75 1.36 26.05
N HIS A 371 -30.26 2.34 25.27
CA HIS A 371 -31.05 3.48 24.85
C HIS A 371 -32.20 3.05 23.93
N VAL A 372 -33.38 3.68 24.08
CA VAL A 372 -34.54 3.42 23.21
C VAL A 372 -34.20 3.63 21.73
N TYR A 373 -33.50 4.71 21.36
CA TYR A 373 -33.11 4.95 19.95
C TYR A 373 -32.19 3.87 19.36
N SER A 374 -31.39 3.19 20.20
CA SER A 374 -30.47 2.13 19.75
C SER A 374 -31.22 0.84 19.42
N ARG A 375 -32.48 0.74 19.84
CA ARG A 375 -33.39 -0.39 19.61
C ARG A 375 -34.38 -0.12 18.48
N THR A 376 -34.66 1.15 18.16
CA THR A 376 -35.60 1.58 17.11
C THR A 376 -34.93 2.11 15.84
N GLY A 377 -33.63 2.42 15.86
CA GLY A 377 -32.88 2.95 14.72
C GLY A 377 -32.60 1.96 13.58
N GLY A 378 -32.04 2.44 12.46
CA GLY A 378 -31.79 1.63 11.24
C GLY A 378 -30.76 0.48 11.39
N SER A 379 -30.06 0.41 12.51
CA SER A 379 -29.19 -0.71 12.90
C SER A 379 -29.53 -1.11 14.35
N ARG A 380 -30.67 -1.78 14.51
CA ARG A 380 -31.20 -2.16 15.83
C ARG A 380 -30.21 -3.09 16.56
N THR A 381 -29.91 -2.77 17.80
CA THR A 381 -29.04 -3.59 18.65
C THR A 381 -29.84 -4.66 19.40
N GLY A 382 -29.37 -5.91 19.43
CA GLY A 382 -30.00 -7.03 20.12
C GLY A 382 -29.49 -7.20 21.56
N CYS A 383 -29.97 -8.24 22.24
CA CYS A 383 -29.37 -8.69 23.52
C CYS A 383 -27.88 -9.00 23.31
N PRO A 384 -26.95 -8.33 24.03
CA PRO A 384 -25.51 -8.52 23.87
C PRO A 384 -25.08 -9.99 24.01
N ASP A 385 -25.67 -10.70 24.98
CA ASP A 385 -25.33 -12.10 25.28
C ASP A 385 -25.81 -13.07 24.19
N CYS A 386 -26.93 -12.75 23.52
CA CYS A 386 -27.46 -13.54 22.42
C CYS A 386 -26.77 -13.22 21.07
N THR A 387 -26.07 -12.10 20.96
CA THR A 387 -25.55 -11.62 19.66
C THR A 387 -24.49 -12.57 19.08
N HIS A 388 -23.79 -13.29 19.95
CA HIS A 388 -22.73 -14.23 19.57
C HIS A 388 -23.23 -15.65 19.27
N LEU A 389 -24.49 -15.96 19.60
CA LEU A 389 -25.07 -17.31 19.49
C LEU A 389 -25.92 -17.47 18.21
N PRO A 390 -25.89 -18.62 17.54
CA PRO A 390 -26.69 -18.87 16.33
C PRO A 390 -28.19 -18.84 16.62
N ASP A 391 -28.97 -18.51 15.59
CA ASP A 391 -30.41 -18.72 15.62
C ASP A 391 -30.71 -20.22 15.54
N GLU A 392 -31.85 -20.66 16.07
CA GLU A 392 -32.28 -22.06 16.03
C GLU A 392 -32.31 -22.59 14.58
N GLY A 393 -31.77 -23.80 14.38
CA GLY A 393 -31.64 -24.44 13.07
C GLY A 393 -30.63 -23.78 12.12
N ARG A 394 -29.91 -22.75 12.56
CA ARG A 394 -28.91 -22.01 11.75
C ARG A 394 -27.54 -21.99 12.38
N SER A 395 -27.25 -22.97 13.24
CA SER A 395 -25.90 -23.17 13.72
C SER A 395 -24.97 -23.63 12.59
N PHE A 396 -23.67 -23.59 12.85
CA PHE A 396 -22.68 -24.14 11.95
C PHE A 396 -22.89 -25.65 11.75
N ALA A 397 -23.26 -26.38 12.81
CA ALA A 397 -23.55 -27.80 12.74
C ALA A 397 -24.77 -28.10 11.87
N ASP A 398 -25.87 -27.36 12.05
CA ASP A 398 -27.12 -27.56 11.29
C ASP A 398 -26.92 -27.31 9.79
N LEU A 399 -26.18 -26.26 9.45
CA LEU A 399 -25.95 -25.87 8.06
C LEU A 399 -24.79 -26.61 7.39
N ASN A 400 -23.91 -27.24 8.15
CA ASN A 400 -22.72 -27.94 7.64
C ASN A 400 -22.43 -29.25 8.39
N PRO A 401 -23.37 -30.21 8.42
CA PRO A 401 -23.26 -31.41 9.26
C PRO A 401 -22.01 -32.24 8.93
N GLY A 402 -21.70 -32.44 7.64
CA GLY A 402 -20.50 -33.18 7.23
C GLY A 402 -19.18 -32.52 7.64
N THR A 403 -19.12 -31.18 7.71
CA THR A 403 -17.92 -30.47 8.18
C THR A 403 -17.85 -30.44 9.70
N ALA A 404 -19.01 -30.42 10.38
CA ALA A 404 -19.08 -30.50 11.84
C ALA A 404 -18.53 -31.82 12.38
N LEU A 405 -18.58 -32.91 11.62
CA LEU A 405 -17.91 -34.18 11.96
C LEU A 405 -16.39 -34.06 12.08
N GLU A 406 -15.78 -33.06 11.41
CA GLU A 406 -14.35 -32.77 11.55
C GLU A 406 -14.05 -31.92 12.79
N TRP A 407 -15.03 -31.58 13.63
CA TRP A 407 -14.79 -30.88 14.89
C TRP A 407 -13.94 -31.75 15.81
N HIS A 408 -12.85 -31.19 16.35
CA HIS A 408 -11.97 -32.00 17.18
C HIS A 408 -12.68 -32.41 18.48
N PRO A 409 -12.67 -33.72 18.86
CA PRO A 409 -13.49 -34.24 19.96
C PRO A 409 -13.10 -33.69 21.34
N THR A 410 -11.83 -33.40 21.60
CA THR A 410 -11.36 -32.96 22.93
C THR A 410 -10.69 -31.58 22.99
N LYS A 411 -9.97 -31.15 21.95
CA LYS A 411 -9.19 -29.89 21.96
C LYS A 411 -10.01 -28.59 21.96
N ASN A 412 -11.31 -28.67 21.72
CA ASN A 412 -12.21 -27.52 21.81
C ASN A 412 -12.81 -27.33 23.21
N GLY A 413 -12.51 -28.24 24.16
CA GLY A 413 -13.20 -28.32 25.45
C GLY A 413 -14.66 -28.68 25.25
N ASP A 414 -15.54 -28.12 26.07
CA ASP A 414 -16.99 -28.40 26.04
C ASP A 414 -17.73 -27.69 24.89
N ARG A 415 -17.00 -26.92 24.07
CA ARG A 415 -17.59 -26.14 22.97
C ARG A 415 -17.98 -27.05 21.82
N ARG A 416 -19.27 -26.99 21.46
CA ARG A 416 -19.85 -27.80 20.39
C ARG A 416 -20.05 -26.97 19.12
N PRO A 417 -20.02 -27.60 17.93
CA PRO A 417 -20.21 -26.88 16.67
C PRO A 417 -21.60 -26.21 16.54
N ASP A 418 -22.63 -26.71 17.24
CA ASP A 418 -23.98 -26.12 17.28
C ASP A 418 -24.05 -24.78 18.03
N GLU A 419 -23.03 -24.44 18.82
CA GLU A 419 -22.99 -23.18 19.58
C GLU A 419 -22.49 -21.99 18.76
N PHE A 420 -22.09 -22.22 17.50
CA PHE A 420 -21.46 -21.21 16.65
C PHE A 420 -22.28 -20.90 15.40
N LYS A 421 -22.31 -19.62 15.02
CA LYS A 421 -22.77 -19.20 13.68
C LYS A 421 -21.76 -19.66 12.61
N PRO A 422 -22.21 -19.95 11.38
CA PRO A 422 -21.30 -20.25 10.26
C PRO A 422 -20.27 -19.14 9.98
N SER A 423 -20.60 -17.88 10.26
CA SER A 423 -19.72 -16.72 10.12
C SER A 423 -18.79 -16.47 11.33
N SER A 424 -18.80 -17.34 12.34
CA SER A 424 -18.03 -17.15 13.57
C SER A 424 -16.52 -17.09 13.31
N ALA A 425 -15.86 -16.07 13.86
CA ALA A 425 -14.40 -15.93 13.83
C ALA A 425 -13.69 -16.85 14.84
N TYR A 426 -14.42 -17.65 15.64
CA TYR A 426 -13.86 -18.56 16.63
C TYR A 426 -12.93 -19.59 15.98
N LYS A 427 -11.69 -19.69 16.48
CA LYS A 427 -10.65 -20.61 15.98
C LYS A 427 -10.77 -21.99 16.64
N ALA A 428 -11.58 -22.85 16.03
CA ALA A 428 -11.74 -24.22 16.45
C ALA A 428 -10.56 -25.11 16.02
N TRP A 429 -10.29 -26.15 16.80
CA TRP A 429 -9.50 -27.30 16.39
C TRP A 429 -10.37 -28.25 15.57
N TRP A 430 -9.79 -28.76 14.50
CA TRP A 430 -10.41 -29.70 13.56
C TRP A 430 -9.57 -30.96 13.50
N LYS A 431 -10.21 -32.11 13.30
CA LYS A 431 -9.61 -33.42 13.13
C LYS A 431 -10.12 -34.04 11.83
N CYS A 432 -9.22 -34.33 10.90
CA CYS A 432 -9.59 -34.74 9.56
C CYS A 432 -10.13 -36.16 9.60
N LEU A 433 -11.27 -36.43 8.94
CA LEU A 433 -11.82 -37.79 8.86
C LEU A 433 -10.91 -38.76 8.10
N ALA A 434 -10.13 -38.28 7.12
CA ALA A 434 -9.30 -39.16 6.28
C ALA A 434 -8.11 -39.78 7.02
N ARG A 435 -7.50 -39.05 7.98
CA ARG A 435 -6.26 -39.48 8.65
C ARG A 435 -6.13 -39.07 10.11
N GLY A 436 -7.13 -38.39 10.67
CA GLY A 436 -7.06 -37.86 12.03
C GLY A 436 -6.11 -36.69 12.22
N HIS A 437 -5.60 -36.07 11.14
CA HIS A 437 -4.73 -34.90 11.24
C HIS A 437 -5.44 -33.74 11.93
N GLU A 438 -4.74 -33.05 12.82
CA GLU A 438 -5.31 -32.00 13.64
C GLU A 438 -4.78 -30.62 13.18
N TRP A 439 -5.68 -29.66 12.96
CA TRP A 439 -5.31 -28.28 12.62
C TRP A 439 -6.30 -27.28 13.23
N GLN A 440 -5.88 -26.02 13.32
CA GLN A 440 -6.70 -24.96 13.90
C GLN A 440 -7.00 -23.87 12.87
N VAL A 441 -8.27 -23.49 12.75
CA VAL A 441 -8.74 -22.41 11.86
C VAL A 441 -10.14 -21.95 12.27
N SER A 442 -10.57 -20.76 11.85
CA SER A 442 -11.89 -20.23 12.23
C SER A 442 -13.05 -20.99 11.58
N VAL A 443 -14.19 -21.04 12.28
CA VAL A 443 -15.46 -21.59 11.76
C VAL A 443 -15.84 -20.95 10.43
N SER A 444 -15.73 -19.62 10.34
CA SER A 444 -15.95 -18.86 9.09
C SER A 444 -15.09 -19.29 7.92
N ASN A 445 -13.80 -19.55 8.17
CA ASN A 445 -12.87 -20.02 7.14
C ASN A 445 -13.08 -21.50 6.77
N ARG A 446 -13.90 -22.22 7.53
CA ARG A 446 -14.29 -23.61 7.26
C ARG A 446 -15.64 -23.71 6.56
N ASN A 447 -16.46 -22.67 6.65
CA ASN A 447 -17.79 -22.54 6.05
C ASN A 447 -17.81 -21.97 4.60
N GLY A 448 -16.65 -21.59 4.03
CA GLY A 448 -16.59 -20.91 2.73
C GLY A 448 -16.35 -21.81 1.50
N PRO A 449 -16.55 -21.31 0.27
CA PRO A 449 -16.23 -22.03 -0.97
C PRO A 449 -14.73 -22.30 -1.15
N THR A 450 -13.88 -21.59 -0.41
CA THR A 450 -12.44 -21.83 -0.27
C THR A 450 -12.11 -22.40 1.10
N ALA A 451 -12.99 -23.25 1.65
CA ALA A 451 -12.86 -23.82 2.98
C ALA A 451 -11.44 -24.37 3.20
N SER A 452 -10.87 -23.98 4.33
CA SER A 452 -9.57 -24.42 4.80
C SER A 452 -9.60 -25.89 5.23
N ALA A 453 -9.63 -26.79 4.25
CA ALA A 453 -9.54 -28.24 4.45
C ALA A 453 -8.20 -28.62 5.12
N CYS A 454 -8.11 -29.89 5.55
CA CYS A 454 -6.89 -30.42 6.15
C CYS A 454 -5.66 -30.11 5.29
N PRO A 455 -4.64 -29.39 5.81
CA PRO A 455 -3.49 -28.98 5.01
C PRO A 455 -2.57 -30.15 4.63
N ALA A 456 -2.66 -31.27 5.36
CA ALA A 456 -1.89 -32.48 5.12
C ALA A 456 -2.58 -33.47 4.17
N CYS A 457 -3.91 -33.44 4.09
CA CYS A 457 -4.71 -34.28 3.20
C CYS A 457 -5.22 -33.45 2.02
N THR A 458 -4.51 -33.53 0.90
CA THR A 458 -4.87 -32.83 -0.34
C THR A 458 -5.23 -33.83 -1.41
N MET A 459 -6.29 -33.56 -2.16
CA MET A 459 -6.57 -34.28 -3.40
C MET A 459 -5.40 -34.09 -4.37
N TRP A 460 -4.96 -35.18 -4.99
CA TRP A 460 -3.87 -35.20 -5.96
C TRP A 460 -4.39 -35.86 -7.25
N GLY A 461 -4.11 -35.26 -8.40
CA GLY A 461 -4.51 -35.77 -9.73
C GLY A 461 -5.94 -35.44 -10.19
N THR A 462 -6.87 -35.11 -9.29
CA THR A 462 -8.28 -34.79 -9.63
C THR A 462 -8.91 -33.87 -8.57
N SER A 463 -10.10 -33.32 -8.86
CA SER A 463 -10.90 -32.53 -7.90
C SER A 463 -12.07 -33.32 -7.32
N ALA A 464 -12.45 -33.00 -6.08
CA ALA A 464 -13.61 -33.64 -5.43
C ALA A 464 -14.93 -33.39 -6.20
N THR A 465 -15.07 -32.23 -6.85
CA THR A 465 -16.23 -31.92 -7.67
C THR A 465 -16.30 -32.80 -8.93
N GLN A 466 -15.18 -33.02 -9.62
CA GLN A 466 -15.12 -33.92 -10.78
C GLN A 466 -15.51 -35.35 -10.39
N ILE A 467 -14.97 -35.88 -9.28
CA ILE A 467 -15.34 -37.20 -8.76
C ILE A 467 -16.84 -37.25 -8.47
N ARG A 468 -17.36 -36.27 -7.74
CA ARG A 468 -18.78 -36.25 -7.39
C ARG A 468 -19.68 -36.19 -8.62
N ILE A 469 -19.35 -35.37 -9.64
CA ILE A 469 -20.09 -35.37 -10.91
C ILE A 469 -20.02 -36.75 -11.58
N ALA A 470 -18.84 -37.35 -11.68
CA ALA A 470 -18.66 -38.66 -12.31
C ALA A 470 -19.49 -39.76 -11.63
N TYR A 471 -19.48 -39.82 -10.30
CA TYR A 471 -20.24 -40.82 -9.54
C TYR A 471 -21.76 -40.59 -9.59
N GLU A 472 -22.23 -39.34 -9.64
CA GLU A 472 -23.65 -39.07 -9.91
C GLU A 472 -24.06 -39.50 -11.34
N LEU A 473 -23.21 -39.27 -12.34
CA LEU A 473 -23.45 -39.73 -13.70
C LEU A 473 -23.50 -41.28 -13.76
N ILE A 474 -22.59 -41.97 -13.07
CA ILE A 474 -22.58 -43.44 -12.95
C ILE A 474 -23.85 -43.94 -12.26
N ALA A 475 -24.22 -43.34 -11.13
CA ALA A 475 -25.43 -43.72 -10.39
C ALA A 475 -26.69 -43.54 -11.23
N ALA A 476 -26.73 -42.52 -12.08
CA ALA A 476 -27.81 -42.30 -13.04
C ALA A 476 -27.68 -43.15 -14.32
N GLY A 477 -26.71 -44.07 -14.41
CA GLY A 477 -26.57 -45.06 -15.48
C GLY A 477 -25.75 -44.63 -16.70
N VAL A 478 -24.93 -43.59 -16.59
CA VAL A 478 -23.98 -43.19 -17.66
C VAL A 478 -22.72 -44.06 -17.58
N PRO A 479 -22.22 -44.64 -18.69
CA PRO A 479 -21.08 -45.57 -18.70
C PRO A 479 -19.72 -44.83 -18.61
N VAL A 480 -19.51 -44.09 -17.51
CA VAL A 480 -18.27 -43.35 -17.24
C VAL A 480 -17.13 -44.33 -16.94
N VAL A 481 -15.95 -44.10 -17.52
CA VAL A 481 -14.72 -44.82 -17.19
C VAL A 481 -13.82 -43.93 -16.32
N LEU A 482 -13.73 -44.25 -15.03
CA LEU A 482 -13.04 -43.43 -14.03
C LEU A 482 -11.51 -43.39 -14.20
N ASP A 483 -10.90 -44.49 -14.66
CA ASP A 483 -9.44 -44.64 -14.80
C ASP A 483 -9.01 -44.68 -16.27
N HIS A 484 -9.62 -43.85 -17.12
CA HIS A 484 -9.29 -43.80 -18.54
C HIS A 484 -7.85 -43.27 -18.76
N PRO A 485 -7.02 -43.89 -19.64
CA PRO A 485 -5.68 -43.39 -19.96
C PRO A 485 -5.73 -42.01 -20.62
N LYS A 486 -4.62 -41.27 -20.58
CA LYS A 486 -4.55 -39.96 -21.24
C LYS A 486 -4.82 -40.09 -22.74
N ILE A 487 -5.69 -39.24 -23.28
CA ILE A 487 -6.09 -39.26 -24.68
C ILE A 487 -4.97 -38.67 -25.54
N SER A 488 -4.46 -39.48 -26.47
CA SER A 488 -3.46 -39.03 -27.45
C SER A 488 -4.09 -38.05 -28.43
N VAL A 489 -3.40 -36.94 -28.69
CA VAL A 489 -3.89 -35.82 -29.52
C VAL A 489 -2.73 -35.24 -30.32
N SER A 490 -3.01 -34.67 -31.49
CA SER A 490 -1.99 -34.06 -32.35
C SER A 490 -1.46 -32.74 -31.78
N GLY A 491 -0.18 -32.44 -32.00
CA GLY A 491 0.42 -31.13 -31.69
C GLY A 491 0.54 -30.77 -30.20
N ARG A 492 0.21 -31.66 -29.26
CA ARG A 492 0.34 -31.44 -27.81
C ARG A 492 0.56 -32.76 -27.05
N ARG A 493 0.90 -32.66 -25.76
CA ARG A 493 1.01 -33.83 -24.87
C ARG A 493 -0.36 -34.50 -24.69
N PRO A 494 -0.41 -35.84 -24.47
CA PRO A 494 -1.66 -36.55 -24.17
C PRO A 494 -2.47 -35.87 -23.07
N VAL A 495 -3.78 -35.79 -23.26
CA VAL A 495 -4.71 -35.03 -22.43
C VAL A 495 -5.28 -35.92 -21.33
N ALA A 496 -5.14 -35.50 -20.07
CA ALA A 496 -5.95 -36.03 -18.99
C ALA A 496 -7.28 -35.26 -18.98
N ALA A 497 -8.34 -35.91 -19.46
CA ALA A 497 -9.70 -35.37 -19.44
C ALA A 497 -10.35 -35.60 -18.06
N ASP A 498 -11.22 -34.70 -17.63
CA ASP A 498 -11.86 -34.78 -16.31
C ASP A 498 -12.80 -36.00 -16.15
N ILE A 499 -13.68 -36.23 -17.13
CA ILE A 499 -14.60 -37.37 -17.17
C ILE A 499 -14.65 -37.89 -18.61
N VAL A 500 -14.49 -39.21 -18.77
CA VAL A 500 -14.49 -39.86 -20.09
C VAL A 500 -15.60 -40.89 -20.15
N VAL A 501 -16.37 -40.85 -21.25
CA VAL A 501 -17.45 -41.79 -21.54
C VAL A 501 -17.19 -42.39 -22.94
N PRO A 502 -16.34 -43.43 -23.04
CA PRO A 502 -15.88 -43.98 -24.31
C PRO A 502 -17.02 -44.50 -25.19
N GLU A 503 -18.03 -45.14 -24.58
CA GLU A 503 -19.21 -45.65 -25.30
C GLU A 503 -19.95 -44.55 -26.07
N TYR A 504 -19.88 -43.30 -25.58
CA TYR A 504 -20.50 -42.15 -26.23
C TYR A 504 -19.51 -41.34 -27.08
N GLY A 505 -18.25 -41.76 -27.18
CA GLY A 505 -17.18 -40.97 -27.79
C GLY A 505 -17.04 -39.58 -27.15
N LEU A 506 -17.28 -39.48 -25.84
CA LEU A 506 -17.52 -38.22 -25.14
C LEU A 506 -16.49 -37.94 -24.04
N VAL A 507 -16.08 -36.67 -23.96
CA VAL A 507 -15.33 -36.08 -22.85
C VAL A 507 -16.17 -34.96 -22.21
N ILE A 508 -16.21 -34.93 -20.88
CA ILE A 508 -16.82 -33.86 -20.10
C ILE A 508 -15.73 -33.17 -19.26
N GLU A 509 -15.47 -31.89 -19.51
CA GLU A 509 -14.52 -31.06 -18.75
C GLU A 509 -15.26 -30.14 -17.78
N TYR A 510 -14.78 -30.04 -16.54
CA TYR A 510 -15.34 -29.15 -15.51
C TYR A 510 -14.39 -27.98 -15.22
N ASP A 511 -14.75 -26.78 -15.69
CA ASP A 511 -13.90 -25.60 -15.60
C ASP A 511 -14.23 -24.74 -14.37
N GLY A 512 -13.58 -25.01 -13.24
CA GLY A 512 -13.74 -24.21 -12.02
C GLY A 512 -13.28 -22.76 -12.18
N SER A 513 -14.13 -21.78 -11.81
CA SER A 513 -13.88 -20.34 -12.01
C SER A 513 -12.56 -19.80 -11.43
N GLN A 514 -12.02 -20.44 -10.38
CA GLN A 514 -10.75 -20.06 -9.75
C GLN A 514 -9.51 -20.32 -10.64
N TYR A 515 -9.56 -21.33 -11.51
CA TYR A 515 -8.41 -21.74 -12.33
C TYR A 515 -8.50 -21.24 -13.78
N HIS A 516 -9.72 -20.96 -14.26
CA HIS A 516 -9.99 -20.59 -15.66
C HIS A 516 -10.23 -19.09 -15.87
N GLY A 517 -10.17 -18.26 -14.81
CA GLY A 517 -10.32 -16.80 -14.90
C GLY A 517 -9.02 -16.01 -15.20
N ALA A 518 -7.87 -16.67 -15.36
CA ALA A 518 -6.58 -16.01 -15.58
C ALA A 518 -6.33 -15.64 -17.06
N ALA A 519 -5.50 -14.62 -17.30
CA ALA A 519 -5.12 -14.20 -18.67
C ALA A 519 -4.51 -15.38 -19.47
N GLY A 520 -5.06 -15.65 -20.66
CA GLY A 520 -4.67 -16.77 -21.53
C GLY A 520 -5.24 -18.15 -21.15
N ALA A 521 -6.09 -18.26 -20.11
CA ALA A 521 -6.78 -19.51 -19.79
C ALA A 521 -7.80 -19.90 -20.87
N LEU A 522 -8.60 -18.94 -21.35
CA LEU A 522 -9.59 -19.16 -22.42
C LEU A 522 -8.96 -19.74 -23.69
N ASP A 523 -7.80 -19.22 -24.12
CA ASP A 523 -7.11 -19.71 -25.31
C ASP A 523 -6.58 -21.14 -25.14
N ARG A 524 -6.08 -21.47 -23.94
CA ARG A 524 -5.64 -22.85 -23.63
C ARG A 524 -6.82 -23.81 -23.63
N ASP A 525 -7.93 -23.41 -23.03
CA ASP A 525 -9.17 -24.18 -23.00
C ASP A 525 -9.66 -24.43 -24.44
N ARG A 526 -9.75 -23.39 -25.28
CA ARG A 526 -10.13 -23.51 -26.70
C ARG A 526 -9.23 -24.48 -27.48
N ARG A 527 -7.91 -24.37 -27.31
CA ARG A 527 -6.95 -25.30 -27.94
C ARG A 527 -7.12 -26.73 -27.43
N GLN A 528 -7.46 -26.92 -26.15
CA GLN A 528 -7.70 -28.25 -25.61
C GLN A 528 -8.94 -28.89 -26.21
N THR A 529 -10.05 -28.14 -26.29
CA THR A 529 -11.27 -28.59 -26.93
C THR A 529 -11.02 -28.93 -28.40
N ALA A 530 -10.37 -28.05 -29.15
CA ALA A 530 -10.06 -28.30 -30.56
C ALA A 530 -9.24 -29.59 -30.76
N ALA A 531 -8.20 -29.81 -29.95
CA ALA A 531 -7.36 -31.00 -30.08
C ALA A 531 -8.07 -32.31 -29.69
N LEU A 532 -8.98 -32.28 -28.71
CA LEU A 532 -9.81 -33.43 -28.36
C LEU A 532 -10.82 -33.75 -29.46
N THR A 533 -11.46 -32.71 -30.02
CA THR A 533 -12.38 -32.84 -31.15
C THR A 533 -11.69 -33.37 -32.40
N GLU A 534 -10.49 -32.91 -32.70
CA GLU A 534 -9.66 -33.43 -33.81
C GLU A 534 -9.29 -34.91 -33.60
N ALA A 535 -9.13 -35.33 -32.34
CA ALA A 535 -8.90 -36.74 -31.98
C ALA A 535 -10.19 -37.59 -31.97
N GLY A 536 -11.31 -37.05 -32.46
CA GLY A 536 -12.59 -37.78 -32.61
C GLY A 536 -13.52 -37.73 -31.40
N TRP A 537 -13.22 -36.92 -30.38
CA TRP A 537 -14.05 -36.84 -29.17
C TRP A 537 -15.05 -35.68 -29.21
N THR A 538 -16.28 -35.96 -28.82
CA THR A 538 -17.25 -34.92 -28.49
C THR A 538 -16.89 -34.32 -27.13
N VAL A 539 -16.85 -32.99 -27.01
CA VAL A 539 -16.43 -32.32 -25.77
C VAL A 539 -17.55 -31.45 -25.21
N ILE A 540 -18.06 -31.82 -24.03
CA ILE A 540 -18.93 -30.98 -23.21
C ILE A 540 -18.06 -30.24 -22.20
N ARG A 541 -18.20 -28.92 -22.08
CA ARG A 541 -17.55 -28.15 -21.01
C ARG A 541 -18.60 -27.58 -20.06
N ILE A 542 -18.45 -27.84 -18.77
CA ILE A 542 -19.28 -27.26 -17.71
C ILE A 542 -18.57 -26.00 -17.21
N ARG A 543 -19.16 -24.82 -17.45
CA ARG A 543 -18.56 -23.51 -17.14
C ARG A 543 -19.51 -22.63 -16.32
N PRO A 544 -19.05 -22.01 -15.22
CA PRO A 544 -19.81 -20.97 -14.54
C PRO A 544 -20.08 -19.76 -15.44
N ARG A 545 -21.23 -19.08 -15.28
CA ARG A 545 -21.63 -17.88 -16.05
C ARG A 545 -20.64 -16.72 -16.00
N ALA A 546 -19.75 -16.69 -15.00
CA ALA A 546 -18.65 -15.72 -14.95
C ALA A 546 -17.55 -15.97 -15.99
N LEU A 547 -17.47 -17.17 -16.58
CA LEU A 547 -16.52 -17.51 -17.63
C LEU A 547 -17.21 -17.42 -19.00
N GLU A 548 -16.43 -17.01 -20.01
CA GLU A 548 -16.90 -17.03 -21.40
C GLU A 548 -17.21 -18.49 -21.84
N PRO A 549 -18.38 -18.76 -22.44
CA PRO A 549 -18.71 -20.07 -22.99
C PRO A 549 -17.77 -20.50 -24.12
N ILE A 550 -17.56 -21.81 -24.28
CA ILE A 550 -16.70 -22.38 -25.34
C ILE A 550 -17.53 -23.35 -26.18
N GLY A 551 -17.92 -22.91 -27.38
CA GLY A 551 -18.69 -23.72 -28.33
C GLY A 551 -20.14 -23.97 -27.91
N HIS A 552 -20.90 -24.61 -28.79
CA HIS A 552 -22.34 -24.86 -28.64
C HIS A 552 -22.68 -25.97 -27.62
N LEU A 553 -21.71 -26.83 -27.29
CA LEU A 553 -21.83 -27.90 -26.29
C LEU A 553 -21.49 -27.43 -24.86
N CYS A 554 -21.22 -26.14 -24.67
CA CYS A 554 -20.95 -25.58 -23.34
C CYS A 554 -22.21 -25.59 -22.46
N VAL A 555 -22.09 -26.10 -21.23
CA VAL A 555 -23.11 -26.05 -20.19
C VAL A 555 -22.81 -24.88 -19.26
N SER A 556 -23.64 -23.84 -19.32
CA SER A 556 -23.46 -22.61 -18.52
C SER A 556 -24.24 -22.66 -17.20
N ILE A 557 -23.53 -22.83 -16.09
CA ILE A 557 -24.12 -22.96 -14.74
C ILE A 557 -23.99 -21.67 -13.92
N SER A 558 -24.83 -21.48 -12.90
CA SER A 558 -24.66 -20.36 -11.97
C SER A 558 -23.34 -20.49 -11.19
N ASN A 559 -22.75 -19.38 -10.73
CA ASN A 559 -21.47 -19.40 -10.03
C ASN A 559 -21.48 -20.19 -8.70
N ASN A 560 -22.67 -20.43 -8.14
CA ASN A 560 -22.89 -21.16 -6.90
C ASN A 560 -23.83 -22.36 -7.13
N ALA A 561 -23.84 -22.94 -8.34
CA ALA A 561 -24.72 -24.06 -8.65
C ALA A 561 -24.45 -25.25 -7.72
N THR A 562 -25.53 -25.88 -7.25
CA THR A 562 -25.42 -27.12 -6.46
C THR A 562 -24.94 -28.27 -7.34
N LEU A 563 -24.39 -29.33 -6.74
CA LEU A 563 -23.97 -30.52 -7.49
C LEU A 563 -25.11 -31.09 -8.33
N LYS A 564 -26.32 -31.21 -7.75
CA LYS A 564 -27.52 -31.68 -8.47
C LYS A 564 -27.81 -30.83 -9.70
N GLN A 565 -27.79 -29.50 -9.57
CA GLN A 565 -27.99 -28.57 -10.69
C GLN A 565 -26.96 -28.75 -11.80
N ILE A 566 -25.69 -29.02 -11.45
CA ILE A 566 -24.63 -29.27 -12.42
C ILE A 566 -24.89 -30.57 -13.18
N VAL A 567 -25.21 -31.65 -12.46
CA VAL A 567 -25.49 -32.96 -13.06
C VAL A 567 -26.73 -32.89 -13.94
N VAL A 568 -27.83 -32.31 -13.48
CA VAL A 568 -29.06 -32.12 -14.26
C VAL A 568 -28.78 -31.35 -15.57
N ALA A 569 -28.01 -30.25 -15.50
CA ALA A 569 -27.67 -29.48 -16.69
C ALA A 569 -26.77 -30.26 -17.67
N THR A 570 -25.89 -31.11 -17.14
CA THR A 570 -25.03 -31.99 -17.93
C THR A 570 -25.87 -33.08 -18.61
N MET A 571 -26.77 -33.73 -17.87
CA MET A 571 -27.73 -34.72 -18.36
C MET A 571 -28.64 -34.16 -19.46
N ALA A 572 -29.14 -32.94 -19.29
CA ALA A 572 -29.92 -32.27 -20.33
C ALA A 572 -29.10 -32.09 -21.62
N LYS A 573 -27.79 -31.81 -21.52
CA LYS A 573 -26.91 -31.72 -22.69
C LYS A 573 -26.62 -33.09 -23.31
N LEU A 574 -26.47 -34.15 -22.50
CA LEU A 574 -26.35 -35.52 -22.99
C LEU A 574 -27.59 -35.98 -23.77
N ALA A 575 -28.78 -35.65 -23.26
CA ALA A 575 -30.04 -35.95 -23.93
C ALA A 575 -30.15 -35.26 -25.31
N VAL A 576 -29.66 -34.02 -25.45
CA VAL A 576 -29.59 -33.32 -26.75
C VAL A 576 -28.67 -34.04 -27.75
N LEU A 577 -27.64 -34.74 -27.27
CA LEU A 577 -26.74 -35.55 -28.09
C LEU A 577 -27.26 -36.96 -28.39
N GLY A 578 -28.46 -37.32 -27.92
CA GLY A 578 -29.01 -38.67 -28.06
C GLY A 578 -28.46 -39.70 -27.07
N ASN A 579 -27.61 -39.27 -26.12
CA ASN A 579 -26.93 -40.14 -25.16
C ASN A 579 -27.70 -40.22 -23.83
N LYS A 580 -28.91 -40.78 -23.83
CA LYS A 580 -29.72 -40.96 -22.61
C LYS A 580 -29.35 -42.24 -21.88
N SER A 581 -29.14 -42.16 -20.56
CA SER A 581 -29.02 -43.35 -19.71
C SER A 581 -30.40 -43.92 -19.35
N ALA A 582 -30.46 -45.22 -19.04
CA ALA A 582 -31.71 -45.90 -18.72
C ALA A 582 -32.40 -45.38 -17.45
N GLN A 583 -31.66 -44.72 -16.55
CA GLN A 583 -32.16 -44.23 -15.26
C GLN A 583 -32.24 -42.70 -15.20
N ILE A 584 -32.02 -42.00 -16.33
CA ILE A 584 -31.94 -40.53 -16.36
C ILE A 584 -33.24 -39.88 -15.88
N ASP A 585 -34.40 -40.39 -16.31
CA ASP A 585 -35.69 -39.80 -15.97
C ASP A 585 -36.03 -40.00 -14.49
N ALA A 586 -35.67 -41.16 -13.92
CA ALA A 586 -35.82 -41.43 -12.49
C ALA A 586 -34.90 -40.53 -11.65
N TYR A 587 -33.66 -40.33 -12.07
CA TYR A 587 -32.72 -39.43 -11.39
C TYR A 587 -33.14 -37.95 -11.46
N LEU A 588 -33.74 -37.52 -12.58
CA LEU A 588 -34.23 -36.15 -12.77
C LEU A 588 -35.49 -35.85 -11.95
N ALA A 589 -36.30 -36.87 -11.63
CA ALA A 589 -37.51 -36.73 -10.82
C ALA A 589 -37.24 -36.72 -9.31
N ASP A 590 -36.10 -37.25 -8.88
CA ASP A 590 -35.67 -37.27 -7.48
C ASP A 590 -34.81 -36.03 -7.17
N ASP A 591 -35.09 -35.33 -6.07
CA ASP A 591 -34.32 -34.16 -5.63
C ASP A 591 -32.99 -34.55 -4.94
N GLU A 592 -32.85 -35.81 -4.52
CA GLU A 592 -31.66 -36.31 -3.84
C GLU A 592 -30.52 -36.67 -4.81
N LEU A 593 -29.30 -36.73 -4.26
CA LEU A 593 -28.10 -37.18 -4.96
C LEU A 593 -27.88 -38.67 -4.70
N TRP A 594 -27.56 -39.45 -5.74
CA TRP A 594 -27.51 -40.91 -5.66
C TRP A 594 -26.09 -41.46 -5.48
N GLY A 595 -25.06 -40.72 -5.90
CA GLY A 595 -23.66 -41.17 -5.89
C GLY A 595 -22.79 -40.63 -4.75
N VAL A 596 -23.37 -39.91 -3.78
CA VAL A 596 -22.61 -39.15 -2.76
C VAL A 596 -21.75 -40.05 -1.88
N SER A 597 -22.29 -41.18 -1.43
CA SER A 597 -21.60 -42.08 -0.49
C SER A 597 -20.30 -42.64 -1.09
N GLU A 598 -20.40 -43.17 -2.31
CA GLU A 598 -19.30 -43.74 -3.07
C GLU A 598 -18.28 -42.66 -3.44
N ALA A 599 -18.76 -41.49 -3.90
CA ALA A 599 -17.91 -40.35 -4.21
C ALA A 599 -17.12 -39.88 -2.99
N ASP A 600 -17.76 -39.76 -1.82
CA ASP A 600 -17.11 -39.33 -0.59
C ASP A 600 -16.11 -40.36 -0.07
N ARG A 601 -16.42 -41.65 -0.17
CA ARG A 601 -15.47 -42.74 0.11
C ARG A 601 -14.21 -42.61 -0.75
N VAL A 602 -14.36 -42.33 -2.05
CA VAL A 602 -13.24 -42.19 -3.00
C VAL A 602 -12.44 -40.91 -2.74
N VAL A 603 -13.12 -39.79 -2.48
CA VAL A 603 -12.48 -38.53 -2.07
C VAL A 603 -11.67 -38.73 -0.78
N LEU A 604 -12.21 -39.45 0.20
CA LEU A 604 -11.51 -39.78 1.43
C LEU A 604 -10.29 -40.68 1.16
N ASN A 605 -10.41 -41.67 0.29
CA ASN A 605 -9.30 -42.54 -0.11
C ASN A 605 -8.17 -41.75 -0.80
N LEU A 606 -8.50 -40.89 -1.77
CA LEU A 606 -7.51 -40.03 -2.43
C LEU A 606 -6.82 -39.06 -1.46
N LYS A 607 -7.56 -38.56 -0.46
CA LYS A 607 -7.00 -37.77 0.65
C LYS A 607 -6.11 -38.60 1.58
N SER A 608 -6.38 -39.89 1.73
CA SER A 608 -5.62 -40.84 2.55
C SER A 608 -4.55 -41.62 1.78
N ARG A 609 -4.23 -41.27 0.53
CA ARG A 609 -3.07 -41.86 -0.17
C ARG A 609 -1.75 -41.49 0.50
N SER A 610 -0.79 -42.42 0.48
CA SER A 610 0.49 -42.29 1.17
C SER A 610 1.62 -42.06 0.18
N LEU A 611 2.52 -41.10 0.45
CA LEU A 611 3.71 -40.88 -0.35
C LEU A 611 4.62 -42.11 -0.35
N ALA A 612 4.72 -42.82 0.79
CA ALA A 612 5.52 -44.03 0.90
C ALA A 612 5.02 -45.15 -0.03
N THR A 613 3.70 -45.31 -0.13
CA THR A 613 3.07 -46.37 -0.92
C THR A 613 3.01 -46.01 -2.41
N GLU A 614 2.62 -44.79 -2.75
CA GLU A 614 2.41 -44.38 -4.14
C GLU A 614 3.74 -44.03 -4.85
N PHE A 615 4.73 -43.52 -4.10
CA PHE A 615 6.01 -43.06 -4.64
C PHE A 615 7.19 -43.50 -3.76
N PRO A 616 7.45 -44.82 -3.64
CA PRO A 616 8.48 -45.36 -2.74
C PRO A 616 9.87 -44.75 -3.00
N GLU A 617 10.23 -44.54 -4.27
CA GLU A 617 11.51 -43.92 -4.65
C GLU A 617 11.64 -42.46 -4.22
N ILE A 618 10.55 -41.71 -4.28
CA ILE A 618 10.54 -40.31 -3.81
C ILE A 618 10.57 -40.30 -2.27
N ALA A 619 9.80 -41.18 -1.63
CA ALA A 619 9.78 -41.35 -0.19
C ALA A 619 11.15 -41.74 0.39
N ALA A 620 11.95 -42.50 -0.35
CA ALA A 620 13.32 -42.86 0.04
C ALA A 620 14.24 -41.63 0.15
N GLU A 621 13.97 -40.55 -0.60
CA GLU A 621 14.68 -39.28 -0.47
C GLU A 621 14.16 -38.39 0.66
N TRP A 622 13.25 -38.86 1.51
CA TRP A 622 12.76 -38.09 2.65
C TRP A 622 13.89 -37.85 3.65
N HIS A 623 14.04 -36.61 4.10
CA HIS A 623 15.12 -36.29 5.04
C HIS A 623 14.89 -37.00 6.39
N PRO A 624 15.90 -37.69 6.96
CA PRO A 624 15.73 -38.54 8.15
C PRO A 624 15.31 -37.79 9.44
N THR A 625 15.83 -36.58 9.68
CA THR A 625 15.59 -35.86 10.95
C THR A 625 14.86 -34.52 10.82
N ARG A 626 14.94 -33.84 9.67
CA ARG A 626 14.47 -32.44 9.53
C ARG A 626 12.96 -32.27 9.35
N ASN A 627 12.22 -33.36 9.17
CA ASN A 627 10.76 -33.33 9.03
C ASN A 627 10.00 -33.53 10.37
N GLY A 628 10.73 -33.66 11.49
CA GLY A 628 10.14 -33.88 12.81
C GLY A 628 9.30 -35.16 12.84
N VAL A 629 8.07 -35.08 13.36
CA VAL A 629 7.15 -36.22 13.46
C VAL A 629 6.53 -36.65 12.13
N ARG A 630 6.76 -35.92 11.03
CA ARG A 630 6.16 -36.23 9.74
C ARG A 630 6.95 -37.33 9.02
N THR A 631 6.25 -38.40 8.70
CA THR A 631 6.78 -39.52 7.91
C THR A 631 6.22 -39.50 6.48
N PRO A 632 6.91 -40.14 5.52
CA PRO A 632 6.33 -40.39 4.19
C PRO A 632 5.01 -41.17 4.26
N HIS A 633 4.88 -42.10 5.21
CA HIS A 633 3.66 -42.88 5.43
C HIS A 633 2.45 -42.00 5.77
N GLY A 634 2.65 -40.98 6.61
CA GLY A 634 1.62 -40.01 7.00
C GLY A 634 1.49 -38.80 6.08
N THR A 635 2.19 -38.77 4.94
CA THR A 635 2.19 -37.62 4.03
C THR A 635 1.49 -37.99 2.72
N ASN A 636 0.51 -37.19 2.29
CA ASN A 636 -0.11 -37.35 0.98
C ASN A 636 0.85 -36.91 -0.15
N PRO A 637 0.94 -37.62 -1.29
CA PRO A 637 1.77 -37.23 -2.44
C PRO A 637 1.57 -35.78 -2.90
N GLY A 638 0.33 -35.30 -2.92
CA GLY A 638 -0.02 -33.93 -3.33
C GLY A 638 0.17 -32.86 -2.25
N SER A 639 0.70 -33.22 -1.07
CA SER A 639 0.74 -32.33 0.09
C SER A 639 1.33 -30.96 -0.25
N LYS A 640 0.60 -29.91 0.11
CA LYS A 640 1.03 -28.51 -0.06
C LYS A 640 1.99 -28.05 1.04
N ILE A 641 2.28 -28.90 2.03
CA ILE A 641 3.20 -28.60 3.13
C ILE A 641 4.63 -28.97 2.70
N PRO A 642 5.57 -28.01 2.62
CA PRO A 642 6.97 -28.32 2.28
C PRO A 642 7.58 -29.37 3.20
N ALA A 643 8.38 -30.26 2.62
CA ALA A 643 9.18 -31.25 3.33
C ALA A 643 10.66 -31.07 2.98
N TRP A 644 11.54 -31.50 3.87
CA TRP A 644 12.97 -31.63 3.62
C TRP A 644 13.25 -32.97 2.94
N TRP A 645 14.11 -32.94 1.93
CA TRP A 645 14.56 -34.08 1.14
C TRP A 645 16.08 -34.17 1.18
N MET A 646 16.61 -35.37 1.02
CA MET A 646 18.04 -35.67 0.96
C MET A 646 18.29 -36.58 -0.25
N CYS A 647 19.19 -36.17 -1.13
CA CYS A 647 19.34 -36.83 -2.42
C CYS A 647 20.23 -38.06 -2.23
N GLY A 648 19.73 -39.26 -2.51
CA GLY A 648 20.54 -40.48 -2.46
C GLY A 648 21.75 -40.45 -3.40
N ARG A 649 21.66 -39.72 -4.53
CA ARG A 649 22.76 -39.63 -5.52
C ARG A 649 23.91 -38.74 -5.08
N CYS A 650 23.65 -37.65 -4.37
CA CYS A 650 24.68 -36.63 -4.11
C CYS A 650 24.70 -36.06 -2.69
N GLY A 651 23.83 -36.54 -1.80
CA GLY A 651 23.73 -36.08 -0.41
C GLY A 651 23.11 -34.68 -0.24
N HIS A 652 22.75 -33.99 -1.33
CA HIS A 652 22.19 -32.64 -1.25
C HIS A 652 20.88 -32.61 -0.47
N GLU A 653 20.75 -31.69 0.48
CA GLU A 653 19.53 -31.43 1.23
C GLU A 653 18.76 -30.25 0.62
N TRP A 654 17.44 -30.39 0.42
CA TRP A 654 16.62 -29.28 -0.06
C TRP A 654 15.18 -29.36 0.45
N ARG A 655 14.49 -28.23 0.39
CA ARG A 655 13.12 -28.09 0.89
C ARG A 655 12.15 -27.76 -0.22
N VAL A 656 11.22 -28.66 -0.49
CA VAL A 656 10.15 -28.47 -1.49
C VAL A 656 8.90 -29.26 -1.10
N ARG A 657 7.74 -28.93 -1.66
CA ARG A 657 6.48 -29.64 -1.41
C ARG A 657 6.49 -31.04 -2.07
N PRO A 658 5.96 -32.09 -1.42
CA PRO A 658 5.75 -33.40 -2.05
C PRO A 658 5.08 -33.34 -3.42
N GLY A 659 4.07 -32.50 -3.61
CA GLY A 659 3.39 -32.38 -4.91
C GLY A 659 4.32 -31.95 -6.06
N HIS A 660 5.37 -31.15 -5.81
CA HIS A 660 6.33 -30.79 -6.87
C HIS A 660 7.27 -31.95 -7.26
N ARG A 661 7.39 -32.95 -6.37
CA ARG A 661 8.19 -34.15 -6.60
C ARG A 661 7.39 -35.18 -7.39
N THR A 662 6.09 -35.29 -7.13
CA THR A 662 5.22 -36.36 -7.64
C THR A 662 4.45 -36.01 -8.91
N ASN A 663 4.32 -34.73 -9.28
CA ASN A 663 3.69 -34.31 -10.53
C ASN A 663 4.48 -34.77 -11.77
N ASP A 664 3.80 -34.86 -12.94
CA ASP A 664 4.44 -35.17 -14.23
C ASP A 664 5.59 -34.21 -14.54
N GLY A 665 6.81 -34.74 -14.68
CA GLY A 665 8.03 -33.93 -14.84
C GLY A 665 8.56 -33.35 -13.53
N GLY A 666 8.23 -33.98 -12.40
CA GLY A 666 8.58 -33.58 -11.05
C GLY A 666 10.05 -33.19 -10.87
N THR A 667 10.28 -32.16 -10.04
CA THR A 667 11.62 -31.62 -9.83
C THR A 667 12.45 -32.56 -8.97
N GLY A 668 13.48 -33.17 -9.56
CA GLY A 668 14.50 -33.93 -8.83
C GLY A 668 15.46 -33.04 -8.04
N CYS A 669 16.55 -33.62 -7.54
CA CYS A 669 17.59 -32.87 -6.83
C CYS A 669 18.14 -31.73 -7.72
N PRO A 670 18.06 -30.45 -7.26
CA PRO A 670 18.48 -29.32 -8.08
C PRO A 670 19.98 -29.35 -8.40
N GLN A 671 20.81 -29.89 -7.49
CA GLN A 671 22.25 -30.03 -7.71
C GLN A 671 22.58 -31.11 -8.76
N CYS A 672 21.87 -32.25 -8.75
CA CYS A 672 22.00 -33.27 -9.80
C CYS A 672 21.54 -32.74 -11.15
N ALA A 673 20.39 -32.06 -11.20
CA ALA A 673 19.88 -31.46 -12.43
C ALA A 673 20.81 -30.37 -13.00
N ALA A 674 21.57 -29.67 -12.16
CA ALA A 674 22.61 -28.75 -12.60
C ALA A 674 23.81 -29.50 -13.21
N LYS A 675 24.24 -30.62 -12.61
CA LYS A 675 25.32 -31.47 -13.15
C LYS A 675 24.94 -32.10 -14.50
N ASP A 676 23.71 -32.58 -14.65
CA ASP A 676 23.25 -33.20 -15.90
C ASP A 676 23.13 -32.16 -17.03
N ARG A 677 22.62 -30.96 -16.73
CA ARG A 677 22.65 -29.83 -17.68
C ARG A 677 24.06 -29.43 -18.09
N ALA A 678 25.01 -29.45 -17.15
CA ALA A 678 26.41 -29.19 -17.48
C ALA A 678 27.03 -30.22 -18.44
N LYS A 679 26.54 -31.47 -18.46
CA LYS A 679 26.93 -32.48 -19.47
C LYS A 679 26.32 -32.17 -20.84
N GLN A 680 25.02 -31.84 -20.90
CA GLN A 680 24.34 -31.49 -22.14
C GLN A 680 24.97 -30.26 -22.83
N VAL A 681 25.44 -29.27 -22.04
CA VAL A 681 26.15 -28.09 -22.56
C VAL A 681 27.49 -28.43 -23.23
N ARG A 682 28.10 -29.58 -22.93
CA ARG A 682 29.41 -29.96 -23.50
C ARG A 682 29.33 -30.40 -24.97
N ALA A 683 28.18 -30.90 -25.43
CA ALA A 683 27.98 -31.27 -26.83
C ALA A 683 27.80 -30.02 -27.71
N PRO A 684 28.56 -29.85 -28.82
CA PRO A 684 28.40 -28.73 -29.73
C PRO A 684 27.12 -28.88 -30.54
N LYS A 685 26.46 -27.76 -30.81
CA LYS A 685 25.49 -27.67 -31.91
C LYS A 685 26.27 -27.65 -33.23
N ALA A 686 25.65 -28.09 -34.33
CA ALA A 686 26.26 -28.06 -35.66
C ALA A 686 26.85 -26.67 -35.95
N GLY A 687 28.14 -26.62 -36.35
CA GLY A 687 28.87 -25.39 -36.68
C GLY A 687 29.36 -24.54 -35.49
N ASN A 688 29.29 -25.05 -34.25
CA ASN A 688 29.69 -24.30 -33.04
C ASN A 688 30.68 -25.08 -32.15
N SER A 689 31.53 -25.90 -32.76
CA SER A 689 32.62 -26.58 -32.05
C SER A 689 33.82 -25.65 -31.81
N MET A 690 34.67 -26.01 -30.84
CA MET A 690 35.91 -25.29 -30.52
C MET A 690 36.86 -25.21 -31.73
N ALA A 691 36.97 -26.30 -32.48
CA ALA A 691 37.82 -26.37 -33.67
C ALA A 691 37.35 -25.42 -34.77
N GLU A 692 36.04 -25.29 -34.97
CA GLU A 692 35.44 -24.40 -35.98
C GLU A 692 35.55 -22.92 -35.59
N VAL A 693 35.29 -22.58 -34.33
CA VAL A 693 35.28 -21.18 -33.86
C VAL A 693 36.70 -20.64 -33.61
N TYR A 694 37.65 -21.49 -33.17
CA TYR A 694 39.01 -21.07 -32.80
C TYR A 694 40.10 -21.99 -33.39
N PRO A 695 40.29 -22.02 -34.73
CA PRO A 695 41.19 -22.96 -35.39
C PRO A 695 42.66 -22.82 -34.98
N ARG A 696 43.09 -21.62 -34.54
CA ARG A 696 44.47 -21.39 -34.05
C ARG A 696 44.78 -22.17 -32.76
N LEU A 697 43.78 -22.55 -31.98
CA LEU A 697 43.98 -23.29 -30.74
C LEU A 697 44.36 -24.75 -31.00
N LEU A 698 43.99 -25.33 -32.16
CA LEU A 698 44.44 -26.66 -32.56
C LEU A 698 45.96 -26.76 -32.61
N LYS A 699 46.66 -25.68 -32.99
CA LYS A 699 48.13 -25.65 -33.10
C LYS A 699 48.86 -25.68 -31.76
N ILE A 700 48.19 -25.30 -30.68
CA ILE A 700 48.75 -25.30 -29.32
C ILE A 700 48.04 -26.31 -28.42
N PHE A 701 47.16 -27.14 -28.99
CA PHE A 701 46.48 -28.20 -28.29
C PHE A 701 47.49 -29.29 -27.92
N HIS A 702 47.47 -29.75 -26.67
CA HIS A 702 48.48 -30.70 -26.22
C HIS A 702 48.25 -32.07 -26.86
N PRO A 703 49.27 -32.69 -27.51
CA PRO A 703 49.10 -33.89 -28.33
C PRO A 703 48.82 -35.20 -27.57
N SER A 704 48.84 -35.21 -26.24
CA SER A 704 48.77 -36.46 -25.44
C SER A 704 48.10 -36.29 -24.07
N LYS A 705 48.15 -35.10 -23.45
CA LYS A 705 47.57 -34.86 -22.11
C LYS A 705 46.06 -34.61 -22.09
N ASN A 706 45.41 -34.54 -23.25
CA ASN A 706 43.97 -34.38 -23.34
C ASN A 706 43.21 -35.70 -23.52
N GLY A 707 43.91 -36.84 -23.56
CA GLY A 707 43.29 -38.14 -23.87
C GLY A 707 42.59 -38.12 -25.23
N ASP A 708 41.42 -38.75 -25.31
CA ASP A 708 40.60 -38.83 -26.54
C ASP A 708 39.75 -37.57 -26.81
N LEU A 709 40.11 -36.44 -26.20
CA LEU A 709 39.33 -35.21 -26.32
C LEU A 709 39.48 -34.60 -27.72
N ASP A 710 38.42 -34.71 -28.52
CA ASP A 710 38.31 -34.08 -29.82
C ASP A 710 37.68 -32.67 -29.72
N LEU A 711 38.40 -31.65 -30.17
CA LEU A 711 37.91 -30.26 -30.19
C LEU A 711 36.78 -30.02 -31.20
N HIS A 712 36.54 -30.93 -32.15
CA HIS A 712 35.36 -30.92 -33.03
C HIS A 712 34.09 -31.38 -32.31
N LEU A 713 34.22 -32.13 -31.22
CA LEU A 713 33.11 -32.62 -30.39
C LEU A 713 32.91 -31.79 -29.11
N VAL A 714 33.56 -30.63 -29.00
CA VAL A 714 33.52 -29.77 -27.82
C VAL A 714 32.95 -28.40 -28.19
N ASN A 715 31.92 -27.95 -27.47
CA ASN A 715 31.31 -26.63 -27.67
C ASN A 715 32.29 -25.46 -27.41
N ALA A 716 32.32 -24.44 -28.29
CA ALA A 716 33.18 -23.25 -28.18
C ALA A 716 33.02 -22.45 -26.88
N GLY A 717 31.86 -22.53 -26.21
CA GLY A 717 31.59 -21.91 -24.90
C GLY A 717 31.95 -22.79 -23.70
N THR A 718 32.69 -23.88 -23.90
CA THR A 718 32.97 -24.87 -22.86
C THR A 718 33.76 -24.29 -21.67
N THR A 719 33.55 -24.89 -20.50
CA THR A 719 34.33 -24.65 -19.28
C THR A 719 35.29 -25.81 -18.95
N LEU A 720 35.45 -26.74 -19.88
CA LEU A 720 36.34 -27.90 -19.74
C LEU A 720 37.79 -27.45 -19.55
N GLN A 721 38.50 -28.17 -18.68
CA GLN A 721 39.93 -28.03 -18.50
C GLN A 721 40.65 -28.72 -19.65
N ILE A 722 41.32 -27.93 -20.48
CA ILE A 722 42.06 -28.41 -21.65
C ILE A 722 43.52 -28.09 -21.45
N TRP A 723 44.38 -29.07 -21.68
CA TRP A 723 45.82 -28.94 -21.71
C TRP A 723 46.30 -28.39 -23.05
N TRP A 724 47.26 -27.49 -22.97
CA TRP A 724 47.89 -26.81 -24.08
C TRP A 724 49.40 -27.01 -23.98
N LEU A 725 50.08 -27.07 -25.12
CA LEU A 725 51.53 -27.13 -25.21
C LEU A 725 51.96 -25.96 -26.09
N CYS A 726 52.85 -25.11 -25.58
CA CYS A 726 53.33 -23.98 -26.35
C CYS A 726 54.55 -24.38 -27.17
N PRO A 727 54.54 -24.11 -28.48
CA PRO A 727 55.64 -24.48 -29.37
C PRO A 727 56.93 -23.71 -29.07
N ASP A 728 56.85 -22.50 -28.50
CA ASP A 728 58.01 -21.63 -28.29
C ASP A 728 58.83 -21.97 -27.03
N CYS A 729 58.15 -22.41 -25.97
CA CYS A 729 58.75 -22.66 -24.64
C CYS A 729 58.73 -24.13 -24.24
N GLY A 730 58.00 -24.98 -24.97
CA GLY A 730 57.64 -26.34 -24.54
C GLY A 730 56.79 -26.37 -23.26
N HIS A 731 56.29 -25.22 -22.80
CA HIS A 731 55.52 -25.17 -21.56
C HIS A 731 54.13 -25.74 -21.78
N GLU A 732 53.75 -26.65 -20.89
CA GLU A 732 52.46 -27.28 -20.86
C GLU A 732 51.58 -26.64 -19.77
N TRP A 733 50.34 -26.29 -20.08
CA TRP A 733 49.42 -25.75 -19.07
C TRP A 733 47.97 -26.12 -19.35
N CYS A 734 47.14 -26.13 -18.30
CA CYS A 734 45.73 -26.45 -18.39
C CYS A 734 44.85 -25.23 -18.06
N THR A 735 43.81 -24.94 -18.85
CA THR A 735 42.85 -23.85 -18.56
C THR A 735 41.41 -24.18 -18.96
N LYS A 736 40.45 -23.49 -18.31
CA LYS A 736 38.99 -23.69 -18.44
C LYS A 736 38.33 -22.85 -19.53
N MET A 737 39.03 -21.93 -20.20
CA MET A 737 38.43 -21.01 -21.19
C MET A 737 39.38 -20.73 -22.37
N ALA A 738 38.84 -20.84 -23.60
CA ALA A 738 39.56 -20.68 -24.87
C ALA A 738 40.21 -19.29 -25.09
N ARG A 739 39.69 -18.24 -24.46
CA ARG A 739 40.12 -16.84 -24.62
C ARG A 739 41.42 -16.46 -23.88
N ASN A 740 41.99 -17.35 -23.08
CA ASN A 740 43.19 -17.08 -22.25
C ASN A 740 44.29 -18.16 -22.41
N SER A 741 44.46 -18.69 -23.62
CA SER A 741 45.30 -19.86 -23.92
C SER A 741 46.74 -19.51 -24.34
N GLY A 742 47.43 -18.56 -23.69
CA GLY A 742 48.83 -18.24 -24.02
C GLY A 742 49.87 -18.76 -22.99
N CYS A 743 51.11 -19.11 -23.41
CA CYS A 743 52.22 -19.53 -22.52
C CYS A 743 52.63 -18.40 -21.57
N ARG A 744 52.18 -18.50 -20.31
CA ARG A 744 52.51 -17.53 -19.24
C ARG A 744 54.03 -17.40 -19.00
N PRO A 745 54.84 -18.47 -18.92
CA PRO A 745 56.29 -18.36 -18.77
C PRO A 745 56.98 -17.62 -19.91
N CYS A 746 56.59 -17.82 -21.17
CA CYS A 746 57.04 -16.97 -22.29
C CYS A 746 56.65 -15.51 -22.08
N GLY A 747 55.44 -15.26 -21.59
CA GLY A 747 55.00 -13.93 -21.17
C GLY A 747 55.84 -13.35 -20.02
N SER A 748 56.33 -14.19 -19.09
CA SER A 748 57.08 -13.77 -17.91
C SER A 748 58.58 -13.63 -18.15
N LYS A 749 59.22 -14.50 -18.95
CA LYS A 749 60.65 -14.36 -19.35
C LYS A 749 60.88 -13.07 -20.12
N ARG A 750 59.94 -12.70 -21.01
CA ARG A 750 59.92 -11.40 -21.70
C ARG A 750 59.88 -10.21 -20.72
N ARG A 751 59.21 -10.36 -19.57
CA ARG A 751 59.17 -9.35 -18.49
C ARG A 751 60.38 -9.41 -17.54
N GLY A 752 60.94 -10.58 -17.28
CA GLY A 752 62.05 -10.79 -16.34
C GLY A 752 63.40 -10.25 -16.84
N LYS A 753 63.66 -10.32 -18.16
CA LYS A 753 64.86 -9.71 -18.78
C LYS A 753 64.96 -8.19 -18.55
N GLN A 754 63.88 -7.52 -18.16
CA GLN A 754 63.89 -6.08 -17.88
C GLN A 754 64.37 -5.69 -16.46
N ILE A 755 64.62 -6.62 -15.52
CA ILE A 755 64.62 -6.29 -14.07
C ILE A 755 65.97 -6.33 -13.30
N ALA A 756 67.06 -7.00 -13.72
CA ALA A 756 68.26 -7.18 -12.87
C ALA A 756 69.46 -6.21 -13.16
N THR A 757 69.99 -5.55 -12.09
CA THR A 757 71.21 -4.70 -11.88
C THR A 757 71.38 -3.32 -12.58
N PRO A 758 71.30 -2.15 -11.87
CA PRO A 758 71.41 -0.82 -12.51
C PRO A 758 72.71 -0.65 -13.28
N GLU A 759 72.65 -0.06 -14.47
CA GLU A 759 73.85 0.41 -15.18
C GLU A 759 74.55 1.50 -14.35
N PRO A 760 75.89 1.66 -14.48
CA PRO A 760 76.64 2.71 -13.79
C PRO A 760 76.01 4.10 -14.02
N GLY A 761 75.80 4.86 -12.95
CA GLY A 761 75.11 6.17 -13.01
C GLY A 761 73.59 6.10 -13.04
N LYS A 762 72.98 4.90 -13.02
CA LYS A 762 71.52 4.70 -12.96
C LYS A 762 71.02 4.08 -11.66
N SER A 763 71.84 4.12 -10.61
CA SER A 763 71.39 3.75 -9.28
C SER A 763 70.50 4.83 -8.67
N LEU A 764 69.75 4.46 -7.63
CA LEU A 764 68.91 5.39 -6.88
C LEU A 764 69.74 6.48 -6.20
N ALA A 765 70.97 6.18 -5.77
CA ALA A 765 71.88 7.17 -5.21
C ALA A 765 72.33 8.19 -6.25
N ASP A 766 72.60 7.74 -7.47
CA ASP A 766 73.12 8.59 -8.55
C ASP A 766 72.04 9.49 -9.13
N LEU A 767 70.86 8.92 -9.38
CA LEU A 767 69.76 9.63 -10.05
C LEU A 767 68.92 10.47 -9.09
N HIS A 768 68.82 10.07 -7.81
CA HIS A 768 67.95 10.72 -6.82
C HIS A 768 68.63 10.92 -5.46
N PRO A 769 69.72 11.70 -5.40
CA PRO A 769 70.54 11.84 -4.19
C PRO A 769 69.77 12.38 -2.98
N LEU A 770 68.80 13.28 -3.18
CA LEU A 770 67.95 13.82 -2.10
C LEU A 770 66.97 12.79 -1.52
N ILE A 771 66.50 11.85 -2.35
CA ILE A 771 65.65 10.74 -1.89
C ILE A 771 66.54 9.70 -1.19
N ALA A 772 67.69 9.39 -1.77
CA ALA A 772 68.69 8.50 -1.17
C ALA A 772 69.18 9.02 0.19
N GLY A 773 69.28 10.34 0.40
CA GLY A 773 69.62 10.95 1.70
C GLY A 773 68.58 10.70 2.81
N GLN A 774 67.37 10.22 2.48
CA GLN A 774 66.35 9.81 3.44
C GLN A 774 66.40 8.30 3.73
N TRP A 775 67.42 7.58 3.22
CA TRP A 775 67.60 6.16 3.52
C TRP A 775 67.86 5.97 5.00
N HIS A 776 67.22 4.96 5.59
CA HIS A 776 67.39 4.74 7.02
C HIS A 776 68.82 4.22 7.30
N PRO A 777 69.58 4.85 8.22
CA PRO A 777 71.02 4.58 8.39
C PRO A 777 71.35 3.16 8.87
N MET A 778 70.49 2.54 9.70
CA MET A 778 70.78 1.21 10.28
C MET A 778 69.78 0.10 9.90
N LYS A 779 68.51 0.43 9.61
CA LYS A 779 67.43 -0.59 9.47
C LYS A 779 67.39 -1.32 8.12
N ASN A 780 68.25 -0.94 7.17
CA ASN A 780 68.36 -1.63 5.88
C ASN A 780 69.53 -2.62 5.79
N GLY A 781 70.28 -2.81 6.88
CA GLY A 781 71.50 -3.63 6.88
C GLY A 781 72.52 -3.10 5.88
N ASP A 782 73.22 -4.01 5.21
CA ASP A 782 74.30 -3.69 4.25
C ASP A 782 73.80 -3.17 2.89
N LEU A 783 72.48 -3.09 2.68
CA LEU A 783 71.91 -2.69 1.41
C LEU A 783 71.95 -1.17 1.23
N LEU A 784 72.82 -0.71 0.33
CA LEU A 784 73.04 0.70 0.04
C LEU A 784 72.13 1.23 -1.08
N PRO A 785 71.71 2.51 -1.05
CA PRO A 785 70.95 3.12 -2.14
C PRO A 785 71.65 3.05 -3.51
N SER A 786 72.99 3.05 -3.53
CA SER A 786 73.80 2.96 -4.76
C SER A 786 73.72 1.58 -5.43
N GLN A 787 73.19 0.58 -4.74
CA GLN A 787 73.07 -0.79 -5.25
C GLN A 787 71.64 -1.10 -5.72
N VAL A 788 70.76 -0.09 -5.75
CA VAL A 788 69.32 -0.27 -6.01
C VAL A 788 68.87 0.61 -7.18
N ARG A 789 68.16 0.03 -8.16
CA ARG A 789 67.58 0.78 -9.30
C ARG A 789 66.46 1.69 -8.80
N GLU A 790 66.30 2.87 -9.41
CA GLU A 790 65.24 3.83 -9.03
C GLU A 790 63.84 3.21 -9.02
N GLY A 791 63.53 2.28 -9.94
CA GLY A 791 62.25 1.58 -10.09
C GLY A 791 62.06 0.34 -9.21
N ALA A 792 62.98 0.05 -8.28
CA ALA A 792 62.96 -1.21 -7.53
C ALA A 792 61.72 -1.36 -6.64
N ALA A 793 61.06 -2.52 -6.68
CA ALA A 793 59.82 -2.79 -5.95
C ALA A 793 60.01 -3.33 -4.52
N LYS A 794 61.25 -3.64 -4.11
CA LYS A 794 61.57 -4.20 -2.78
C LYS A 794 61.38 -3.14 -1.69
N LEU A 795 60.73 -3.50 -0.58
CA LEU A 795 60.45 -2.57 0.54
C LEU A 795 61.69 -2.35 1.41
N VAL A 796 62.05 -1.10 1.61
CA VAL A 796 63.17 -0.64 2.46
C VAL A 796 62.69 0.41 3.47
N TRP A 797 63.46 0.64 4.52
CA TRP A 797 63.21 1.63 5.56
C TRP A 797 63.76 3.00 5.19
N TRP A 798 63.04 4.05 5.59
CA TRP A 798 63.37 5.45 5.34
C TRP A 798 63.21 6.28 6.61
N LEU A 799 63.91 7.41 6.69
CA LEU A 799 63.87 8.36 7.80
C LEU A 799 63.64 9.79 7.27
N CYS A 800 62.71 10.54 7.87
CA CYS A 800 62.27 11.84 7.34
C CYS A 800 63.08 12.95 7.99
N GLY A 801 63.83 13.72 7.19
CA GLY A 801 64.58 14.87 7.68
C GLY A 801 63.70 15.94 8.35
N ASP A 802 62.50 16.21 7.83
CA ASP A 802 61.65 17.31 8.30
C ASP A 802 60.90 17.03 9.62
N CYS A 803 60.66 15.76 9.95
CA CYS A 803 59.82 15.39 11.10
C CYS A 803 60.34 14.20 11.91
N GLY A 804 61.52 13.68 11.58
CA GLY A 804 62.22 12.61 12.29
C GLY A 804 61.57 11.22 12.25
N ARG A 805 60.46 11.05 11.53
CA ARG A 805 59.68 9.80 11.56
C ARG A 805 60.25 8.76 10.58
N GLU A 806 60.27 7.50 11.00
CA GLU A 806 60.67 6.35 10.18
C GLU A 806 59.48 5.64 9.50
N TRP A 807 59.65 5.12 8.28
CA TRP A 807 58.63 4.33 7.58
C TRP A 807 59.21 3.36 6.55
N ARG A 808 58.41 2.39 6.07
CA ARG A 808 58.81 1.41 5.04
C ARG A 808 58.13 1.68 3.70
N ARG A 809 58.91 1.64 2.61
CA ARG A 809 58.40 1.76 1.22
C ARG A 809 59.41 1.25 0.20
N SER A 810 58.98 0.95 -1.02
CA SER A 810 59.90 0.61 -2.10
C SER A 810 60.49 1.86 -2.78
N PRO A 811 61.75 1.82 -3.23
CA PRO A 811 62.38 2.90 -3.99
C PRO A 811 61.61 3.31 -5.25
N GLY A 812 61.12 2.33 -6.01
CA GLY A 812 60.30 2.55 -7.21
C GLY A 812 59.05 3.35 -6.93
N ALA A 813 58.36 3.05 -5.82
CA ALA A 813 57.22 3.85 -5.41
C ALA A 813 57.64 5.24 -4.91
N ARG A 814 58.80 5.37 -4.26
CA ARG A 814 59.31 6.65 -3.75
C ARG A 814 59.68 7.62 -4.86
N VAL A 815 60.39 7.14 -5.88
CA VAL A 815 60.77 7.93 -7.06
C VAL A 815 59.55 8.23 -7.93
N ALA A 816 58.79 7.21 -8.31
CA ALA A 816 57.69 7.39 -9.27
C ALA A 816 56.51 8.19 -8.73
N SER A 817 56.25 8.16 -7.41
CA SER A 817 55.08 8.83 -6.82
C SER A 817 55.41 9.97 -5.87
N GLY A 818 56.70 10.28 -5.66
CA GLY A 818 57.16 11.31 -4.74
C GLY A 818 56.64 11.13 -3.31
N ALA A 819 56.25 9.91 -2.94
CA ALA A 819 55.52 9.60 -1.71
C ALA A 819 56.43 9.74 -0.49
N GLY A 820 56.60 11.00 -0.06
CA GLY A 820 57.24 11.45 1.17
C GLY A 820 56.59 10.88 2.43
N CYS A 821 57.04 11.34 3.60
CA CYS A 821 56.33 11.11 4.85
C CYS A 821 54.82 11.42 4.65
N ARG A 822 53.94 10.45 4.97
CA ARG A 822 52.49 10.56 4.68
C ARG A 822 51.84 11.81 5.26
N ARG A 823 52.38 12.34 6.36
CA ARG A 823 51.86 13.54 7.02
C ARG A 823 52.21 14.81 6.25
N CYS A 824 53.47 14.97 5.85
CA CYS A 824 53.94 16.14 5.09
C CYS A 824 53.37 16.14 3.65
N SER A 825 53.18 14.95 3.06
CA SER A 825 52.61 14.80 1.71
C SER A 825 51.09 15.01 1.67
N ALA A 826 50.34 14.68 2.73
CA ALA A 826 48.90 14.98 2.80
C ALA A 826 48.60 16.49 2.81
N GLY A 827 49.48 17.30 3.42
CA GLY A 827 49.35 18.77 3.45
C GLY A 827 49.66 19.45 2.11
N LYS A 828 50.71 19.03 1.41
CA LYS A 828 51.13 19.64 0.13
C LYS A 828 50.30 19.15 -1.09
N VAL A 829 49.85 17.90 -1.09
CA VAL A 829 49.08 17.30 -2.21
C VAL A 829 47.64 17.83 -2.29
N GLY A 830 47.06 18.27 -1.17
CA GLY A 830 45.73 18.90 -1.16
C GLY A 830 45.69 20.26 -1.85
N ALA A 831 46.80 21.01 -1.82
CA ALA A 831 46.92 22.32 -2.46
C ALA A 831 47.27 22.20 -3.96
N ILE A 832 48.21 21.33 -4.34
CA ILE A 832 48.67 21.17 -5.73
C ILE A 832 47.60 20.52 -6.64
N ARG A 833 46.78 19.61 -6.11
CA ARG A 833 45.74 18.92 -6.92
C ARG A 833 44.57 19.82 -7.32
N LYS A 834 44.42 21.01 -6.72
CA LYS A 834 43.32 21.93 -7.03
C LYS A 834 43.59 22.84 -8.24
N ALA A 835 44.85 23.12 -8.61
CA ALA A 835 45.17 24.03 -9.72
C ALA A 835 45.26 23.32 -11.09
N PRO A 836 44.61 23.83 -12.15
CA PRO A 836 44.76 23.32 -13.52
C PRO A 836 46.10 23.73 -14.15
N PRO A 837 46.75 22.85 -14.95
CA PRO A 837 47.82 23.24 -15.86
C PRO A 837 47.34 24.29 -16.87
N GLU A 838 48.27 25.08 -17.41
CA GLU A 838 48.01 26.13 -18.40
C GLU A 838 47.26 25.56 -19.63
N GLY A 839 46.17 26.23 -20.04
CA GLY A 839 45.30 25.79 -21.13
C GLY A 839 44.36 24.62 -20.83
N GLN A 840 44.36 24.09 -19.60
CA GLN A 840 43.50 22.98 -19.17
C GLN A 840 42.52 23.36 -18.07
N SER A 841 42.31 24.66 -17.86
CA SER A 841 41.25 25.11 -16.97
C SER A 841 39.88 24.85 -17.59
N LEU A 842 38.84 24.91 -16.76
CA LEU A 842 37.47 24.82 -17.23
C LEU A 842 37.14 25.97 -18.19
N ALA A 843 37.70 27.17 -17.97
CA ALA A 843 37.58 28.30 -18.88
C ALA A 843 38.16 28.01 -20.27
N ASP A 844 39.33 27.35 -20.31
CA ASP A 844 40.04 27.09 -21.57
C ASP A 844 39.39 25.96 -22.37
N THR A 845 38.94 24.92 -21.67
CA THR A 845 38.45 23.68 -22.30
C THR A 845 36.95 23.70 -22.61
N HIS A 846 36.16 24.51 -21.88
CA HIS A 846 34.71 24.60 -22.02
C HIS A 846 34.24 26.06 -21.91
N PRO A 847 34.62 26.92 -22.88
CA PRO A 847 34.29 28.35 -22.85
C PRO A 847 32.79 28.63 -22.93
N ASP A 848 32.01 27.71 -23.51
CA ASP A 848 30.55 27.75 -23.52
C ASP A 848 29.95 27.68 -22.11
N LEU A 849 30.58 26.91 -21.21
CA LEU A 849 30.18 26.82 -19.81
C LEU A 849 30.54 28.06 -18.99
N ALA A 850 31.51 28.85 -19.44
CA ALA A 850 31.83 30.13 -18.82
C ALA A 850 30.66 31.13 -18.97
N LEU A 851 29.92 31.08 -20.08
CA LEU A 851 28.72 31.90 -20.31
C LEU A 851 27.58 31.55 -19.33
N GLU A 852 27.58 30.33 -18.82
CA GLU A 852 26.62 29.86 -17.83
C GLU A 852 27.16 29.97 -16.39
N TRP A 853 28.35 30.53 -16.13
CA TRP A 853 28.93 30.60 -14.79
C TRP A 853 28.46 31.82 -14.00
N ILE A 854 28.11 31.64 -12.72
CA ILE A 854 27.71 32.76 -11.84
C ILE A 854 28.86 33.11 -10.91
N ALA A 855 29.65 34.13 -11.27
CA ALA A 855 30.87 34.50 -10.56
C ALA A 855 30.63 34.86 -9.09
N GLU A 856 29.57 35.63 -8.80
CA GLU A 856 29.26 36.14 -7.46
C GLU A 856 28.92 35.00 -6.47
N ARG A 857 28.37 33.90 -6.98
CA ARG A 857 28.00 32.72 -6.17
C ARG A 857 29.07 31.66 -6.08
N ASN A 858 30.11 31.77 -6.90
CA ASN A 858 31.24 30.86 -6.94
C ASN A 858 32.51 31.51 -6.38
N ALA A 859 32.40 32.48 -5.48
CA ALA A 859 33.53 33.29 -4.99
C ALA A 859 34.75 32.48 -4.48
N GLU A 860 34.56 31.25 -3.99
CA GLU A 860 35.66 30.38 -3.53
C GLU A 860 36.27 29.49 -4.62
N ILE A 861 35.75 29.54 -5.85
CA ILE A 861 36.10 28.65 -6.96
C ILE A 861 36.15 29.46 -8.27
N SER A 862 37.31 29.55 -8.92
CA SER A 862 37.46 30.26 -10.20
C SER A 862 37.37 29.32 -11.41
N LEU A 863 36.80 29.79 -12.53
CA LEU A 863 36.79 29.08 -13.82
C LEU A 863 38.21 28.76 -14.33
N THR A 864 39.16 29.65 -14.09
CA THR A 864 40.59 29.46 -14.44
C THR A 864 41.33 28.62 -13.40
N GLY A 865 40.73 28.41 -12.22
CA GLY A 865 41.32 27.71 -11.09
C GLY A 865 40.81 26.28 -10.89
N VAL A 866 39.99 25.76 -11.81
CA VAL A 866 39.43 24.40 -11.72
C VAL A 866 39.48 23.65 -13.06
N LYS A 867 39.50 22.33 -13.00
CA LYS A 867 39.48 21.43 -14.16
C LYS A 867 38.06 21.00 -14.51
N ALA A 868 37.82 20.65 -15.77
CA ALA A 868 36.55 20.11 -16.26
C ALA A 868 36.08 18.83 -15.56
N ASN A 869 36.99 18.02 -15.02
CA ASN A 869 36.66 16.80 -14.27
C ASN A 869 36.50 17.02 -12.75
N SER A 870 36.45 18.28 -12.28
CA SER A 870 36.30 18.58 -10.87
C SER A 870 34.95 18.07 -10.33
N LEU A 871 34.99 17.44 -9.15
CA LEU A 871 33.80 16.99 -8.44
C LEU A 871 33.17 18.12 -7.61
N ASP A 872 33.81 19.29 -7.58
CA ASP A 872 33.30 20.48 -6.90
C ASP A 872 32.01 20.97 -7.57
N ARG A 873 31.19 21.67 -6.79
CA ARG A 873 29.89 22.16 -7.23
C ARG A 873 29.94 23.65 -7.46
N ALA A 874 29.51 24.06 -8.64
CA ALA A 874 29.39 25.46 -9.02
C ALA A 874 27.93 25.81 -9.29
N TRP A 875 27.62 27.09 -9.15
CA TRP A 875 26.37 27.70 -9.56
C TRP A 875 26.43 28.11 -11.03
N TRP A 876 25.40 27.71 -11.77
CA TRP A 876 25.27 27.93 -13.21
C TRP A 876 23.96 28.66 -13.51
N ARG A 877 23.94 29.52 -14.53
CA ARG A 877 22.76 30.20 -15.06
C ARG A 877 22.49 29.75 -16.49
N CYS A 878 21.29 29.25 -16.75
CA CYS A 878 20.97 28.63 -18.03
C CYS A 878 20.80 29.71 -19.09
N SER A 879 21.52 29.59 -20.19
CA SER A 879 21.41 30.49 -21.34
C SER A 879 20.00 30.55 -21.95
N GLN A 880 19.22 29.46 -21.84
CA GLN A 880 17.90 29.32 -22.49
C GLN A 880 16.72 29.74 -21.63
N CYS A 881 16.81 29.64 -20.29
CA CYS A 881 15.65 29.91 -19.42
C CYS A 881 16.00 30.70 -18.15
N ALA A 882 17.22 31.23 -18.08
CA ALA A 882 17.80 31.99 -16.97
C ALA A 882 17.75 31.26 -15.60
N HIS A 883 17.42 29.97 -15.57
CA HIS A 883 17.37 29.21 -14.34
C HIS A 883 18.77 29.09 -13.75
N GLU A 884 18.91 29.44 -12.46
CA GLU A 884 20.14 29.23 -11.73
C GLU A 884 20.10 27.93 -10.93
N TRP A 885 21.15 27.11 -11.02
CA TRP A 885 21.23 25.87 -10.26
C TRP A 885 22.66 25.49 -9.88
N ASN A 886 22.76 24.77 -8.76
CA ASN A 886 24.03 24.24 -8.27
C ASN A 886 24.25 22.81 -8.76
N ALA A 887 25.27 22.60 -9.59
CA ALA A 887 25.63 21.31 -10.18
C ALA A 887 27.14 21.09 -10.14
N ARG A 888 27.53 19.80 -10.20
CA ARG A 888 28.95 19.43 -10.23
C ARG A 888 29.56 19.79 -11.57
N ILE A 889 30.80 20.27 -11.54
CA ILE A 889 31.53 20.69 -12.74
C ILE A 889 31.72 19.52 -13.71
N ASP A 890 32.14 18.34 -13.23
CA ASP A 890 32.30 17.13 -14.06
C ASP A 890 31.03 16.70 -14.78
N THR A 891 29.87 16.83 -14.13
CA THR A 891 28.59 16.48 -14.75
C THR A 891 28.17 17.45 -15.85
N ARG A 892 28.64 18.70 -15.79
CA ARG A 892 28.35 19.74 -16.77
C ARG A 892 29.30 19.65 -17.95
N ALA A 893 30.60 19.66 -17.68
CA ALA A 893 31.66 19.68 -18.69
C ALA A 893 31.79 18.35 -19.44
N LEU A 894 31.80 17.21 -18.74
CA LEU A 894 32.13 15.93 -19.38
C LEU A 894 30.91 15.07 -19.74
N ARG A 895 29.79 15.27 -19.05
CA ARG A 895 28.57 14.45 -19.24
C ARG A 895 27.44 15.19 -19.94
N GLY A 896 27.65 16.46 -20.28
CA GLY A 896 26.69 17.27 -21.04
C GLY A 896 25.34 17.46 -20.35
N HIS A 897 25.25 17.33 -19.02
CA HIS A 897 23.97 17.48 -18.32
C HIS A 897 23.53 18.94 -18.33
N GLY A 898 22.54 19.25 -19.18
CA GLY A 898 21.92 20.56 -19.33
C GLY A 898 21.13 21.06 -18.11
N CYS A 899 20.52 22.23 -18.26
CA CYS A 899 19.57 22.77 -17.29
C CYS A 899 18.42 21.78 -17.05
N LYS A 900 18.20 21.40 -15.79
CA LYS A 900 17.15 20.45 -15.41
C LYS A 900 15.75 20.98 -15.70
N LYS A 901 15.55 22.31 -15.67
CA LYS A 901 14.28 22.96 -15.99
C LYS A 901 13.96 22.83 -17.49
N CYS A 902 14.94 23.08 -18.36
CA CYS A 902 14.81 22.86 -19.81
C CYS A 902 14.59 21.38 -20.15
N ALA A 903 15.35 20.47 -19.52
CA ALA A 903 15.18 19.04 -19.72
C ALA A 903 13.77 18.56 -19.28
N ALA A 904 13.25 19.08 -18.17
CA ALA A 904 11.90 18.78 -17.71
C ALA A 904 10.81 19.36 -18.65
N ALA A 905 11.03 20.56 -19.20
CA ALA A 905 10.14 21.16 -20.20
C ALA A 905 10.11 20.31 -21.49
N GLN A 906 11.28 19.89 -21.99
CA GLN A 906 11.39 19.02 -23.18
C GLN A 906 10.76 17.64 -22.95
N LEU A 907 10.94 17.07 -21.76
CA LEU A 907 10.29 15.82 -21.34
C LEU A 907 8.77 15.97 -21.20
N SER A 908 8.28 17.13 -20.77
CA SER A 908 6.85 17.43 -20.72
C SER A 908 6.25 17.54 -22.13
N ILE A 909 6.99 18.08 -23.09
CA ILE A 909 6.55 18.18 -24.50
C ILE A 909 6.53 16.78 -25.15
N THR A 910 7.61 16.00 -25.01
CA THR A 910 7.69 14.63 -25.56
C THR A 910 6.70 13.65 -24.92
N ARG A 911 6.33 13.84 -23.65
CA ARG A 911 5.28 13.03 -22.99
C ARG A 911 3.85 13.40 -23.39
N ARG A 912 3.63 14.56 -24.01
CA ARG A 912 2.30 14.99 -24.48
C ARG A 912 1.92 14.35 -25.81
N GLN A 913 2.89 13.90 -26.61
CA GLN A 913 2.64 13.31 -27.93
C GLN A 913 2.44 11.77 -27.85
N PRO A 914 1.34 11.22 -28.40
CA PRO A 914 1.10 9.78 -28.46
C PRO A 914 2.15 9.06 -29.31
N LYS A 915 2.44 7.79 -28.98
CA LYS A 915 3.25 6.94 -29.86
C LYS A 915 2.45 6.63 -31.15
N PRO A 916 3.12 6.38 -32.29
CA PRO A 916 2.45 5.99 -33.53
C PRO A 916 1.48 4.81 -33.32
N GLY A 917 0.24 4.92 -33.81
CA GLY A 917 -0.80 3.89 -33.68
C GLY A 917 -1.47 3.82 -32.30
N ARG A 918 -1.20 4.77 -31.41
CA ARG A 918 -1.77 4.83 -30.05
C ARG A 918 -2.59 6.09 -29.79
N SER A 919 -2.77 6.94 -30.81
CA SER A 919 -3.57 8.15 -30.65
C SER A 919 -5.06 7.82 -30.47
N LEU A 920 -5.85 8.81 -30.06
CA LEU A 920 -7.29 8.69 -29.94
C LEU A 920 -7.91 8.39 -31.31
N ALA A 921 -7.39 9.02 -32.37
CA ALA A 921 -7.81 8.77 -33.74
C ALA A 921 -7.51 7.33 -34.20
N ASP A 922 -6.36 6.78 -33.81
CA ASP A 922 -5.95 5.42 -34.22
C ASP A 922 -6.70 4.32 -33.45
N VAL A 923 -6.90 4.52 -32.14
CA VAL A 923 -7.40 3.47 -31.23
C VAL A 923 -8.92 3.52 -31.08
N LYS A 924 -9.52 4.70 -31.22
CA LYS A 924 -10.96 4.93 -31.08
C LYS A 924 -11.52 5.90 -32.12
N PRO A 925 -11.44 5.57 -33.42
CA PRO A 925 -11.92 6.43 -34.50
C PRO A 925 -13.41 6.75 -34.39
N GLU A 926 -14.22 5.89 -33.76
CA GLU A 926 -15.66 6.10 -33.54
C GLU A 926 -15.98 7.33 -32.67
N LEU A 927 -15.02 7.79 -31.86
CA LEU A 927 -15.20 8.97 -31.02
C LEU A 927 -15.00 10.28 -31.79
N LEU A 928 -14.42 10.22 -33.00
CA LEU A 928 -14.21 11.41 -33.83
C LEU A 928 -15.54 11.99 -34.32
N GLU A 929 -16.58 11.17 -34.47
CA GLU A 929 -17.94 11.62 -34.78
C GLU A 929 -18.55 12.49 -33.68
N LEU A 930 -18.06 12.37 -32.45
CA LEU A 930 -18.47 13.18 -31.31
C LEU A 930 -17.58 14.40 -31.11
N TRP A 931 -16.51 14.56 -31.91
CA TRP A 931 -15.55 15.64 -31.74
C TRP A 931 -16.15 16.99 -32.13
N HIS A 932 -15.94 18.02 -31.30
CA HIS A 932 -16.50 19.33 -31.61
C HIS A 932 -15.74 19.99 -32.79
N PRO A 933 -16.44 20.48 -33.83
CA PRO A 933 -15.82 20.92 -35.09
C PRO A 933 -14.92 22.16 -34.99
N GLY A 934 -15.09 23.02 -33.97
CA GLY A 934 -14.30 24.25 -33.86
C GLY A 934 -13.99 24.78 -32.46
N ARG A 935 -14.13 23.98 -31.39
CA ARG A 935 -13.88 24.45 -30.00
C ARG A 935 -12.65 23.83 -29.35
N ASN A 936 -11.90 23.04 -30.11
CA ASN A 936 -10.72 22.32 -29.63
C ASN A 936 -9.40 22.92 -30.17
N GLU A 937 -9.45 24.14 -30.74
CA GLU A 937 -8.38 24.92 -31.38
C GLU A 937 -6.95 24.33 -31.30
N ASP A 938 -6.34 24.27 -30.11
CA ASP A 938 -4.93 23.85 -29.93
C ASP A 938 -4.69 22.33 -29.75
N VAL A 939 -5.72 21.49 -29.83
CA VAL A 939 -5.66 20.06 -29.52
C VAL A 939 -6.39 19.26 -30.58
N GLN A 940 -5.67 18.39 -31.30
CA GLN A 940 -6.27 17.49 -32.27
C GLN A 940 -6.42 16.06 -31.69
N PRO A 941 -7.32 15.23 -32.24
CA PRO A 941 -7.46 13.84 -31.81
C PRO A 941 -6.16 13.03 -31.90
N GLN A 942 -5.29 13.30 -32.89
CA GLN A 942 -3.97 12.67 -33.01
C GLN A 942 -3.00 13.03 -31.87
N ASP A 943 -3.23 14.12 -31.13
CA ASP A 943 -2.39 14.56 -30.02
C ASP A 943 -2.77 13.91 -28.68
N LEU A 944 -3.87 13.14 -28.64
CA LEU A 944 -4.40 12.55 -27.41
C LEU A 944 -4.32 11.03 -27.45
N THR A 945 -4.29 10.40 -26.28
CA THR A 945 -4.53 8.96 -26.13
C THR A 945 -5.95 8.73 -25.58
N PRO A 946 -6.57 7.55 -25.77
CA PRO A 946 -7.90 7.25 -25.21
C PRO A 946 -8.03 7.39 -23.68
N SER A 947 -6.91 7.29 -22.96
CA SER A 947 -6.83 7.47 -21.51
C SER A 947 -6.40 8.88 -21.07
N SER A 948 -6.30 9.83 -22.01
CA SER A 948 -5.90 11.20 -21.69
C SER A 948 -6.86 11.85 -20.68
N HIS A 949 -6.29 12.63 -19.76
CA HIS A 949 -7.03 13.44 -18.79
C HIS A 949 -7.31 14.86 -19.32
N THR A 950 -6.84 15.20 -20.52
CA THR A 950 -7.17 16.47 -21.19
C THR A 950 -8.66 16.51 -21.47
N ARG A 951 -9.34 17.56 -21.03
CA ARG A 951 -10.75 17.79 -21.30
C ARG A 951 -10.88 18.52 -22.63
N VAL A 952 -11.68 17.97 -23.53
CA VAL A 952 -11.95 18.52 -24.85
C VAL A 952 -13.45 18.65 -25.03
N TRP A 953 -13.84 19.52 -25.97
CA TRP A 953 -15.22 19.72 -26.36
C TRP A 953 -15.70 18.60 -27.27
N TRP A 954 -16.88 18.10 -26.96
CA TRP A 954 -17.61 17.10 -27.73
C TRP A 954 -18.94 17.70 -28.17
N ARG A 955 -19.45 17.25 -29.31
CA ARG A 955 -20.78 17.57 -29.81
C ARG A 955 -21.47 16.27 -30.19
N CYS A 956 -22.68 16.06 -29.66
CA CYS A 956 -23.43 14.84 -29.96
C CYS A 956 -24.17 15.02 -31.29
N PRO A 957 -23.98 14.15 -32.28
CA PRO A 957 -24.69 14.23 -33.57
C PRO A 957 -26.19 13.97 -33.39
N ASP A 958 -26.59 13.10 -32.46
CA ASP A 958 -28.00 12.72 -32.24
C ASP A 958 -28.87 13.84 -31.64
N CYS A 959 -28.29 14.77 -30.88
CA CYS A 959 -29.07 15.76 -30.12
C CYS A 959 -28.47 17.17 -30.07
N GLY A 960 -27.34 17.39 -30.75
CA GLY A 960 -26.66 18.67 -30.80
C GLY A 960 -26.02 19.15 -29.48
N HIS A 961 -26.15 18.39 -28.39
CA HIS A 961 -25.59 18.78 -27.09
C HIS A 961 -24.06 18.92 -27.15
N GLU A 962 -23.53 20.02 -26.64
CA GLU A 962 -22.10 20.30 -26.57
C GLU A 962 -21.61 20.24 -25.11
N TRP A 963 -20.52 19.53 -24.83
CA TRP A 963 -19.99 19.42 -23.48
C TRP A 963 -18.48 19.19 -23.43
N GLN A 964 -17.86 19.52 -22.29
CA GLN A 964 -16.45 19.19 -22.04
C GLN A 964 -16.28 17.92 -21.22
N ALA A 965 -15.59 16.93 -21.77
CA ALA A 965 -15.23 15.70 -21.08
C ALA A 965 -13.86 15.17 -21.53
N THR A 966 -13.33 14.19 -20.82
CA THR A 966 -12.11 13.49 -21.25
C THR A 966 -12.44 12.38 -22.27
N PRO A 967 -11.51 12.00 -23.15
CA PRO A 967 -11.72 10.90 -24.11
C PRO A 967 -12.08 9.55 -23.48
N GLY A 968 -11.71 9.32 -22.22
CA GLY A 968 -12.07 8.12 -21.47
C GLY A 968 -13.54 8.08 -21.02
N ARG A 969 -14.26 9.21 -21.06
CA ARG A 969 -15.69 9.32 -20.70
C ARG A 969 -16.44 10.27 -21.64
N PRO A 970 -16.49 9.98 -22.96
CA PRO A 970 -17.02 10.90 -23.97
C PRO A 970 -18.55 10.76 -24.13
N GLY A 971 -19.27 10.28 -23.11
CA GLY A 971 -20.69 9.97 -23.23
C GLY A 971 -21.57 11.23 -23.19
N CYS A 972 -22.46 11.39 -24.17
CA CYS A 972 -23.51 12.41 -24.14
C CYS A 972 -24.55 12.06 -23.06
N ARG A 973 -24.52 12.78 -21.94
CA ARG A 973 -25.41 12.54 -20.79
C ARG A 973 -26.90 12.64 -21.15
N PRO A 974 -27.38 13.62 -21.94
CA PRO A 974 -28.77 13.67 -22.41
C PRO A 974 -29.21 12.44 -23.22
N CYS A 975 -28.43 11.99 -24.20
CA CYS A 975 -28.75 10.77 -24.97
C CYS A 975 -28.64 9.51 -24.11
N GLY A 976 -27.66 9.44 -23.21
CA GLY A 976 -27.54 8.35 -22.24
C GLY A 976 -28.75 8.27 -21.31
N MET A 977 -29.31 9.41 -20.91
CA MET A 977 -30.55 9.49 -20.13
C MET A 977 -31.77 9.07 -20.96
N LYS A 978 -31.89 9.48 -22.24
CA LYS A 978 -32.96 9.02 -23.14
C LYS A 978 -32.95 7.49 -23.33
N ARG A 979 -31.78 6.91 -23.60
CA ARG A 979 -31.61 5.45 -23.80
C ARG A 979 -31.84 4.66 -22.50
N SER A 980 -31.43 5.21 -21.35
CA SER A 980 -31.67 4.59 -20.04
C SER A 980 -33.13 4.72 -19.60
N GLY A 981 -33.80 5.81 -19.98
CA GLY A 981 -35.23 6.02 -19.79
C GLY A 981 -36.05 5.03 -20.62
N ALA A 982 -35.70 4.83 -21.91
CA ALA A 982 -36.39 3.86 -22.78
C ALA A 982 -36.30 2.41 -22.26
N LYS A 983 -35.18 2.01 -21.63
CA LYS A 983 -35.03 0.69 -21.01
C LYS A 983 -35.76 0.52 -19.67
N GLN A 984 -36.27 1.60 -19.07
CA GLN A 984 -36.93 1.59 -17.75
C GLN A 984 -38.42 1.96 -17.81
N ALA A 985 -38.98 2.20 -19.01
CA ALA A 985 -40.30 2.81 -19.21
C ALA A 985 -41.40 1.86 -19.73
N THR A 986 -41.32 0.56 -19.45
CA THR A 986 -42.48 -0.33 -19.63
C THR A 986 -42.82 -1.00 -18.30
N PRO A 987 -43.75 -0.42 -17.50
CA PRO A 987 -44.32 -1.13 -16.36
C PRO A 987 -45.07 -2.39 -16.85
N ALA A 988 -44.98 -3.49 -16.09
CA ALA A 988 -45.83 -4.65 -16.33
C ALA A 988 -47.32 -4.28 -16.18
N SER A 989 -48.21 -4.90 -16.97
CA SER A 989 -49.66 -4.64 -16.94
C SER A 989 -50.21 -4.62 -15.51
N GLY A 990 -51.00 -3.60 -15.17
CA GLY A 990 -51.57 -3.40 -13.83
C GLY A 990 -50.61 -2.80 -12.79
N ARG A 991 -49.43 -2.29 -13.19
CA ARG A 991 -48.45 -1.68 -12.29
C ARG A 991 -48.05 -0.24 -12.63
N SER A 992 -48.69 0.37 -13.61
CA SER A 992 -48.47 1.78 -13.92
C SER A 992 -49.03 2.69 -12.83
N LEU A 993 -48.54 3.93 -12.77
CA LEU A 993 -49.03 4.96 -11.86
C LEU A 993 -50.50 5.30 -12.16
N LEU A 994 -50.89 5.33 -13.45
CA LEU A 994 -52.27 5.57 -13.86
C LEU A 994 -53.22 4.48 -13.37
N GLU A 995 -52.84 3.21 -13.48
CA GLU A 995 -53.69 2.08 -13.09
C GLU A 995 -53.79 1.93 -11.56
N LEU A 996 -52.69 2.06 -10.83
CA LEU A 996 -52.66 1.82 -9.38
C LEU A 996 -53.11 3.04 -8.56
N PHE A 997 -52.88 4.26 -9.06
CA PHE A 997 -53.14 5.50 -8.31
C PHE A 997 -53.68 6.62 -9.23
N PRO A 998 -54.88 6.47 -9.81
CA PRO A 998 -55.45 7.40 -10.78
C PRO A 998 -55.62 8.84 -10.24
N THR A 999 -55.97 8.99 -8.96
CA THR A 999 -56.10 10.31 -8.32
C THR A 999 -54.77 11.06 -8.19
N ILE A 1000 -53.68 10.32 -7.96
CA ILE A 1000 -52.33 10.91 -7.94
C ILE A 1000 -51.87 11.19 -9.36
N ALA A 1001 -52.21 10.32 -10.32
CA ALA A 1001 -51.90 10.50 -11.74
C ALA A 1001 -52.52 11.77 -12.34
N ASN A 1002 -53.70 12.22 -11.86
CA ASN A 1002 -54.33 13.47 -12.29
C ASN A 1002 -53.49 14.71 -11.97
N GLN A 1003 -52.65 14.65 -10.92
CA GLN A 1003 -51.76 15.74 -10.52
C GLN A 1003 -50.47 15.78 -11.36
N TRP A 1004 -50.38 15.05 -12.46
CA TRP A 1004 -49.20 14.98 -13.34
C TRP A 1004 -49.08 16.19 -14.28
N ASP A 1005 -47.91 16.83 -14.33
CA ASP A 1005 -47.65 17.91 -15.30
C ASP A 1005 -47.29 17.33 -16.67
N SER A 1006 -48.29 17.07 -17.51
CA SER A 1006 -48.11 16.46 -18.84
C SER A 1006 -47.20 17.28 -19.76
N HIS A 1007 -47.18 18.61 -19.63
CA HIS A 1007 -46.34 19.46 -20.48
C HIS A 1007 -44.86 19.37 -20.09
N ARG A 1008 -44.55 19.35 -18.79
CA ARG A 1008 -43.16 19.30 -18.28
C ARG A 1008 -42.58 17.90 -18.22
N ASN A 1009 -43.42 16.88 -18.25
CA ASN A 1009 -43.00 15.47 -18.25
C ASN A 1009 -42.98 14.83 -19.65
N THR A 1010 -43.30 15.58 -20.71
CA THR A 1010 -43.22 15.13 -22.12
C THR A 1010 -41.87 14.46 -22.42
N PRO A 1011 -41.85 13.28 -23.08
CA PRO A 1011 -42.97 12.59 -23.72
C PRO A 1011 -43.71 11.56 -22.84
N LEU A 1012 -43.51 11.55 -21.52
CA LEU A 1012 -44.00 10.48 -20.65
C LEU A 1012 -45.37 10.79 -20.05
N SER A 1013 -46.29 9.83 -20.12
CA SER A 1013 -47.59 9.85 -19.44
C SER A 1013 -47.54 9.05 -18.12
N PRO A 1014 -48.52 9.23 -17.21
CA PRO A 1014 -48.64 8.39 -16.02
C PRO A 1014 -48.82 6.88 -16.31
N ALA A 1015 -49.25 6.49 -17.53
CA ALA A 1015 -49.33 5.10 -17.94
C ALA A 1015 -47.94 4.48 -18.23
N ASP A 1016 -46.97 5.32 -18.58
CA ASP A 1016 -45.62 4.89 -18.96
C ASP A 1016 -44.67 4.73 -17.74
N VAL A 1017 -45.16 5.03 -16.54
CA VAL A 1017 -44.34 5.14 -15.33
C VAL A 1017 -44.89 4.24 -14.21
N ALA A 1018 -44.04 3.37 -13.67
CA ALA A 1018 -44.43 2.51 -12.54
C ALA A 1018 -44.67 3.33 -11.25
N ALA A 1019 -45.70 2.96 -10.46
CA ALA A 1019 -46.03 3.65 -9.21
C ALA A 1019 -44.90 3.63 -8.16
N GLY A 1020 -44.02 2.62 -8.20
CA GLY A 1020 -42.83 2.50 -7.35
C GLY A 1020 -41.59 3.26 -7.83
N SER A 1021 -41.71 4.10 -8.87
CA SER A 1021 -40.57 4.83 -9.44
C SER A 1021 -39.94 5.80 -8.44
N LYS A 1022 -38.61 5.78 -8.37
CA LYS A 1022 -37.78 6.71 -7.57
C LYS A 1022 -37.32 7.94 -8.36
N GLN A 1023 -37.70 8.03 -9.65
CA GLN A 1023 -37.37 9.19 -10.49
C GLN A 1023 -38.31 10.37 -10.19
N HIS A 1024 -37.79 11.59 -10.31
CA HIS A 1024 -38.55 12.81 -9.98
C HIS A 1024 -39.26 13.37 -11.21
N PHE A 1025 -40.58 13.48 -11.13
CA PHE A 1025 -41.44 14.09 -12.15
C PHE A 1025 -42.08 15.37 -11.60
N TRP A 1026 -42.60 16.17 -12.52
CA TRP A 1026 -43.34 17.40 -12.19
C TRP A 1026 -44.80 17.10 -11.90
N TRP A 1027 -45.32 17.73 -10.86
CA TRP A 1027 -46.70 17.60 -10.41
C TRP A 1027 -47.32 18.99 -10.29
N ILE A 1028 -48.63 19.08 -10.49
CA ILE A 1028 -49.43 20.29 -10.32
C ILE A 1028 -50.46 20.03 -9.23
N CYS A 1029 -50.56 20.95 -8.27
CA CYS A 1029 -51.48 20.81 -7.15
C CYS A 1029 -52.85 21.29 -7.59
N GLU A 1030 -53.88 20.45 -7.48
CA GLU A 1030 -55.24 20.85 -7.83
C GLU A 1030 -55.77 21.97 -6.91
N ASP A 1031 -55.36 21.98 -5.63
CA ASP A 1031 -55.87 22.96 -4.65
C ASP A 1031 -55.21 24.35 -4.69
N CYS A 1032 -53.97 24.47 -5.20
CA CYS A 1032 -53.22 25.73 -5.14
C CYS A 1032 -52.36 26.02 -6.37
N ASP A 1033 -52.52 25.21 -7.42
CA ASP A 1033 -51.84 25.29 -8.71
C ASP A 1033 -50.30 25.30 -8.65
N HIS A 1034 -49.75 24.96 -7.47
CA HIS A 1034 -48.32 24.93 -7.24
C HIS A 1034 -47.70 23.76 -8.01
N LYS A 1035 -46.65 24.06 -8.76
CA LYS A 1035 -45.89 23.08 -9.54
C LYS A 1035 -44.62 22.68 -8.81
N TRP A 1036 -44.44 21.40 -8.50
CA TRP A 1036 -43.26 20.92 -7.77
C TRP A 1036 -42.76 19.58 -8.28
N ARG A 1037 -41.55 19.21 -7.85
CA ARG A 1037 -40.91 17.94 -8.23
C ARG A 1037 -40.95 16.94 -7.09
N ALA A 1038 -41.41 15.72 -7.38
CA ALA A 1038 -41.40 14.59 -6.45
C ALA A 1038 -41.34 13.27 -7.22
N CYS A 1039 -40.95 12.18 -6.57
CA CYS A 1039 -41.02 10.84 -7.16
C CYS A 1039 -42.36 10.15 -6.87
N PRO A 1040 -42.88 9.29 -7.78
CA PRO A 1040 -44.15 8.59 -7.61
C PRO A 1040 -44.21 7.79 -6.31
N VAL A 1041 -43.14 7.08 -5.94
CA VAL A 1041 -43.09 6.30 -4.69
C VAL A 1041 -43.27 7.13 -3.41
N ASN A 1042 -42.86 8.40 -3.43
CA ASN A 1042 -43.09 9.30 -2.31
C ASN A 1042 -44.51 9.86 -2.34
N ARG A 1043 -45.09 10.04 -3.53
CA ARG A 1043 -46.45 10.57 -3.73
C ARG A 1043 -47.54 9.57 -3.37
N THR A 1044 -47.32 8.28 -3.66
CA THR A 1044 -48.23 7.17 -3.35
C THR A 1044 -48.18 6.75 -1.88
N ASN A 1045 -47.18 7.20 -1.13
CA ASN A 1045 -47.11 7.02 0.32
C ASN A 1045 -47.79 8.23 0.99
N ALA A 1046 -48.79 8.00 1.86
CA ALA A 1046 -49.81 8.97 2.31
C ALA A 1046 -49.30 10.23 3.07
N VAL A 1047 -47.99 10.47 3.13
CA VAL A 1047 -47.32 11.50 3.95
C VAL A 1047 -46.90 12.74 3.12
N TYR A 1048 -46.99 12.70 1.78
CA TYR A 1048 -46.41 13.73 0.90
C TYR A 1048 -47.46 14.56 0.14
N LEU A 1049 -47.99 15.58 0.82
CA LEU A 1049 -48.84 16.63 0.24
C LEU A 1049 -48.01 17.74 -0.45
N CYS A 1050 -48.69 18.59 -1.22
CA CYS A 1050 -48.10 19.79 -1.84
C CYS A 1050 -47.34 20.63 -0.78
N PRO A 1051 -46.06 20.99 -1.02
CA PRO A 1051 -45.24 21.73 -0.05
C PRO A 1051 -45.82 23.08 0.37
N ARG A 1052 -46.63 23.71 -0.49
CA ARG A 1052 -47.32 24.98 -0.18
C ARG A 1052 -48.57 24.78 0.67
N CYS A 1053 -49.46 23.85 0.30
CA CYS A 1053 -50.66 23.54 1.11
C CYS A 1053 -50.32 23.04 2.52
N ARG A 1054 -49.14 22.42 2.67
CA ARG A 1054 -48.62 21.98 3.97
C ARG A 1054 -48.23 23.15 4.90
N GLN A 1055 -47.89 24.32 4.36
CA GLN A 1055 -47.51 25.49 5.17
C GLN A 1055 -48.72 26.30 5.65
N SER A 1056 -49.80 26.33 4.86
CA SER A 1056 -51.04 27.03 5.22
C SER A 1056 -51.88 26.30 6.30
N THR A 1057 -51.71 24.99 6.46
CA THR A 1057 -52.36 24.19 7.53
C THR A 1057 -51.73 24.36 8.91
N VAL A 1058 -50.65 25.13 9.04
CA VAL A 1058 -49.95 25.39 10.33
C VAL A 1058 -50.22 26.79 10.86
N GLN A 1059 -51.04 27.60 10.18
CA GLN A 1059 -51.43 28.96 10.61
C GLN A 1059 -52.91 29.10 10.99
N ASN A 1060 -53.68 28.01 11.04
CA ASN A 1060 -55.02 27.97 11.63
C ASN A 1060 -55.03 27.11 12.90
#